data_AF-A0AAJ6YH42-F1
#
_entry.id   AF-A0AAJ6YH42-F1
#
_cell.length_a   1.000
_cell.length_b   1.000
_cell.length_c   1.000
_cell.angle_alpha   90.00
_cell.angle_beta   90.00
_cell.angle_gamma   90.00
#
_symmetry.space_group_name_H-M   'P 1'
#
loop_
_entity.id
_entity.type
_entity.pdbx_description
1 polymer ?
#
loop_
_entity_poly.entity_id
_entity_poly.type
_entity_poly.pdbx_seq_one_letter_code
_entity_poly.pdbx_strand_id
1 'polypeptide(L)'
;MLSCPSSDSRMKMQSTAALDTPNEMGHRILPGMDSQILSESISLSRNPIVTFDPDMYWEMNYHEAAIFLEEGRNNEKFDSHPRHPEDLPAYLLVHNSWYYGLDLFTSLVLLGLAFVEEPAVPLFQLPVWVHGSIELLALITIAIELALKLRWIGWGTMLKHKRTMLKCVTLFIMFIEVLIVLVRQSSHFRVTRALRPIFLVDTKYCGGVRRFIRQILQTLPPILDMLGLLLFFISTYMVLGYYMFFELNRHFATLQDSFVSLFVLLTTANFPDVMMQSFSKNKWYAIYFVSYLCTMLYVMMNLMLAVVNETFTSAERDKFKKLFLHKRKACQHAFKLLVSKQNPEQMRFKQFEGLMRYYAPHKSIKDTVLMFRYLNISGNGVLSSDEFLNVYDATVLTWEPQYSSVPWYHMTWPPLQIFCQGAHAAIAWPYFETLVYTVIIGNGIAMVCRLIQTEPNREKSAHLFAACWDTLLFGGLFVAEALTKVMGLGIRRYLSSGWNLFDLGTSMLVLIGACGLTLFPTAVFFVVFRPLRMLRLFKIKKRYRDVFGTLVILSPLMCSTAIVMLVLYYFFAIIGMELFAGYDMRNCCKNTSVEDFYKYSANGSTSLGYYYLNTFDNLMASGMTLFELTVVNNWFVLMNAYAVTVGMYTRAYFMTFYLITMIVLTIVVSSFLEAFRFRIQYKKSTTKRDEEKMLHEEVELKYDELQLIVQDFQLIEQIRGIIPVNTSSLFIGSRPRTREVLQRRMYIHEIFEWLSEAKSQERTNTPSAINDIDDGSRGDRVVDTDSAILNSVALTQRTPSTALSSM
;
A
#
# COMPACT_ATOMS: atom_id res chain seq x y z
N MET A 1 -47.38 -29.74 8.42
CA MET A 1 -48.81 -30.06 8.25
C MET A 1 -49.47 -28.88 7.55
N LEU A 2 -50.54 -29.13 6.78
CA LEU A 2 -51.30 -28.16 5.96
C LEU A 2 -50.50 -27.55 4.78
N SER A 3 -51.07 -27.26 3.60
CA SER A 3 -51.95 -28.06 2.69
C SER A 3 -52.24 -27.24 1.40
N CYS A 4 -52.27 -27.87 0.22
CA CYS A 4 -52.77 -27.27 -1.04
C CYS A 4 -54.32 -27.15 -1.04
N PRO A 5 -54.98 -26.39 -1.95
CA PRO A 5 -55.10 -26.61 -3.42
C PRO A 5 -54.65 -25.37 -4.26
N SER A 6 -54.58 -25.31 -5.61
CA SER A 6 -55.41 -25.78 -6.76
C SER A 6 -56.71 -24.98 -6.97
N SER A 7 -57.26 -24.74 -8.18
CA SER A 7 -56.89 -25.07 -9.58
C SER A 7 -57.64 -24.15 -10.61
N ASP A 8 -57.52 -24.43 -11.93
CA ASP A 8 -58.42 -24.02 -13.05
C ASP A 8 -58.38 -22.55 -13.55
N SER A 9 -58.61 -22.18 -14.83
CA SER A 9 -58.70 -22.88 -16.16
C SER A 9 -58.57 -21.80 -17.31
N ARG A 10 -58.97 -21.85 -18.61
CA ARG A 10 -59.79 -22.77 -19.45
C ARG A 10 -59.62 -22.58 -20.99
N MET A 11 -58.85 -23.44 -21.64
CA MET A 11 -59.18 -24.21 -22.89
C MET A 11 -60.06 -23.61 -24.04
N LYS A 12 -59.55 -23.60 -25.30
CA LYS A 12 -60.19 -23.92 -26.63
C LYS A 12 -59.29 -23.49 -27.83
N MET A 13 -59.33 -23.99 -29.09
CA MET A 13 -59.79 -25.28 -29.69
C MET A 13 -59.60 -25.32 -31.25
N GLN A 14 -58.86 -26.31 -31.80
CA GLN A 14 -58.92 -26.92 -33.18
C GLN A 14 -58.77 -26.01 -34.44
N SER A 15 -58.45 -26.45 -35.68
CA SER A 15 -57.98 -27.70 -36.37
C SER A 15 -57.32 -27.28 -37.72
N THR A 16 -56.40 -27.97 -38.40
CA THR A 16 -56.47 -29.27 -39.16
C THR A 16 -55.03 -29.74 -39.52
N ALA A 17 -54.62 -31.01 -39.40
CA ALA A 17 -54.64 -32.10 -40.41
C ALA A 17 -53.92 -31.81 -41.76
N ALA A 18 -53.04 -32.67 -42.33
CA ALA A 18 -52.42 -33.93 -41.85
C ALA A 18 -51.21 -34.39 -42.76
N LEU A 19 -50.35 -35.28 -42.22
CA LEU A 19 -49.18 -35.97 -42.84
C LEU A 19 -48.02 -35.05 -43.33
N ASP A 20 -46.75 -35.45 -43.37
CA ASP A 20 -46.14 -36.79 -43.23
C ASP A 20 -44.88 -36.83 -42.30
N THR A 21 -44.12 -37.93 -42.28
CA THR A 21 -43.09 -38.30 -41.26
C THR A 21 -41.62 -38.24 -41.78
N PRO A 22 -40.56 -38.49 -40.96
CA PRO A 22 -40.24 -38.04 -39.59
C PRO A 22 -38.79 -37.48 -39.41
N ASN A 23 -38.46 -37.05 -38.18
CA ASN A 23 -37.10 -36.90 -37.60
C ASN A 23 -36.13 -35.83 -38.15
N GLU A 24 -36.40 -34.56 -37.82
CA GLU A 24 -35.34 -33.67 -37.30
C GLU A 24 -35.75 -33.06 -35.95
N MET A 25 -34.95 -33.31 -34.92
CA MET A 25 -34.84 -32.47 -33.72
C MET A 25 -33.35 -32.40 -33.37
N GLY A 26 -32.76 -31.24 -33.09
CA GLY A 26 -33.37 -29.94 -32.84
C GLY A 26 -32.81 -29.35 -31.56
N HIS A 27 -31.52 -28.99 -31.57
CA HIS A 27 -30.78 -28.63 -30.36
C HIS A 27 -31.42 -27.48 -29.58
N ARG A 28 -31.60 -27.71 -28.27
CA ARG A 28 -31.48 -26.67 -27.24
C ARG A 28 -30.61 -27.19 -26.10
N ILE A 29 -29.32 -26.89 -26.19
CA ILE A 29 -28.34 -27.17 -25.14
C ILE A 29 -27.92 -25.83 -24.50
N LEU A 30 -27.77 -25.84 -23.18
CA LEU A 30 -27.33 -24.70 -22.37
C LEU A 30 -25.87 -24.35 -22.72
N PRO A 31 -25.49 -23.08 -22.91
CA PRO A 31 -24.12 -22.73 -23.31
C PRO A 31 -23.11 -22.96 -22.16
N GLY A 32 -22.47 -24.13 -22.17
CA GLY A 32 -21.27 -24.43 -21.36
C GLY A 32 -20.05 -23.75 -21.97
N MET A 33 -19.43 -22.84 -21.22
CA MET A 33 -18.60 -21.76 -21.77
C MET A 33 -17.17 -22.16 -22.18
N ASP A 34 -16.78 -23.42 -21.97
CA ASP A 34 -15.41 -23.92 -22.19
C ASP A 34 -15.19 -24.61 -23.54
N SER A 35 -16.26 -24.89 -24.30
CA SER A 35 -16.19 -25.66 -25.56
C SER A 35 -15.88 -24.83 -26.82
N GLN A 36 -16.21 -23.53 -26.84
CA GLN A 36 -15.99 -22.66 -28.01
C GLN A 36 -14.51 -22.33 -28.28
N ILE A 37 -13.64 -22.50 -27.28
CA ILE A 37 -12.19 -22.25 -27.38
C ILE A 37 -11.54 -23.10 -28.48
N LEU A 38 -12.09 -24.30 -28.75
CA LEU A 38 -11.52 -25.23 -29.73
C LEU A 38 -11.99 -24.96 -31.17
N SER A 39 -13.26 -24.59 -31.36
CA SER A 39 -13.93 -24.58 -32.66
C SER A 39 -13.72 -23.31 -33.50
N GLU A 40 -13.71 -22.13 -32.87
CA GLU A 40 -13.54 -20.87 -33.63
C GLU A 40 -12.13 -20.74 -34.24
N SER A 41 -11.12 -21.37 -33.61
CA SER A 41 -9.73 -21.44 -34.11
C SER A 41 -9.57 -22.14 -35.48
N ILE A 42 -10.59 -22.85 -35.95
CA ILE A 42 -10.60 -23.59 -37.22
C ILE A 42 -11.25 -22.76 -38.34
N SER A 43 -12.14 -21.82 -38.00
CA SER A 43 -12.95 -21.06 -38.97
C SER A 43 -12.16 -20.04 -39.81
N LEU A 44 -11.11 -19.44 -39.24
CA LEU A 44 -10.31 -18.38 -39.88
C LEU A 44 -9.33 -18.88 -40.95
N SER A 45 -9.12 -20.19 -41.06
CA SER A 45 -8.16 -20.80 -41.99
C SER A 45 -8.61 -20.91 -43.45
N ARG A 46 -9.81 -20.42 -43.80
CA ARG A 46 -10.48 -20.74 -45.09
C ARG A 46 -10.62 -19.57 -46.09
N ASN A 47 -9.88 -18.48 -45.90
CA ASN A 47 -9.78 -17.36 -46.87
C ASN A 47 -8.38 -17.33 -47.52
N PRO A 48 -8.21 -17.75 -48.78
CA PRO A 48 -6.90 -18.04 -49.37
C PRO A 48 -6.18 -16.80 -49.96
N ILE A 49 -6.34 -15.61 -49.37
CA ILE A 49 -5.88 -14.33 -49.95
C ILE A 49 -5.01 -13.49 -49.00
N VAL A 50 -4.85 -13.86 -47.73
CA VAL A 50 -3.91 -13.18 -46.81
C VAL A 50 -2.84 -14.16 -46.33
N THR A 51 -1.64 -14.03 -46.89
CA THR A 51 -0.42 -14.66 -46.36
C THR A 51 0.02 -13.94 -45.09
N PHE A 52 -0.50 -14.38 -43.95
CA PHE A 52 0.01 -13.95 -42.64
C PHE A 52 1.43 -14.47 -42.46
N ASP A 53 2.39 -13.56 -42.29
CA ASP A 53 3.78 -13.93 -41.98
C ASP A 53 3.84 -14.69 -40.63
N PRO A 54 4.53 -15.84 -40.55
CA PRO A 54 4.59 -16.64 -39.33
C PRO A 54 5.27 -15.89 -38.18
N ASP A 55 6.21 -14.98 -38.47
CA ASP A 55 6.84 -14.14 -37.46
C ASP A 55 5.87 -13.11 -36.86
N MET A 56 4.94 -12.55 -37.65
CA MET A 56 3.92 -11.62 -37.15
C MET A 56 2.93 -12.30 -36.20
N TYR A 57 2.60 -13.57 -36.45
CA TYR A 57 1.81 -14.39 -35.51
C TYR A 57 2.55 -14.60 -34.18
N TRP A 58 3.86 -14.87 -34.22
CA TRP A 58 4.67 -14.99 -33.00
C TRP A 58 4.82 -13.66 -32.24
N GLU A 59 5.05 -12.53 -32.92
CA GLU A 59 5.11 -11.22 -32.26
C GLU A 59 3.80 -10.88 -31.53
N MET A 60 2.64 -11.22 -32.11
CA MET A 60 1.35 -11.05 -31.43
C MET A 60 1.23 -11.93 -30.17
N ASN A 61 1.61 -13.20 -30.24
CA ASN A 61 1.59 -14.10 -29.07
C ASN A 61 2.56 -13.63 -27.96
N TYR A 62 3.73 -13.08 -28.32
CA TYR A 62 4.67 -12.51 -27.36
C TYR A 62 4.08 -11.29 -26.65
N HIS A 63 3.29 -10.47 -27.36
CA HIS A 63 2.63 -9.31 -26.80
C HIS A 63 1.45 -9.72 -25.87
N GLU A 64 0.60 -10.65 -26.30
CA GLU A 64 -0.51 -11.20 -25.48
C GLU A 64 0.02 -11.86 -24.19
N ALA A 65 1.06 -12.70 -24.30
CA ALA A 65 1.68 -13.34 -23.15
C ALA A 65 2.35 -12.34 -22.18
N ALA A 66 2.89 -11.23 -22.69
CA ALA A 66 3.39 -10.14 -21.85
C ALA A 66 2.24 -9.45 -21.09
N ILE A 67 1.11 -9.19 -21.75
CA ILE A 67 -0.10 -8.61 -21.13
C ILE A 67 -0.62 -9.52 -20.01
N PHE A 68 -0.69 -10.83 -20.21
CA PHE A 68 -1.09 -11.77 -19.14
C PHE A 68 -0.20 -11.66 -17.89
N LEU A 69 1.12 -11.49 -18.05
CA LEU A 69 2.03 -11.27 -16.91
C LEU A 69 1.86 -9.89 -16.27
N GLU A 70 1.50 -8.85 -17.02
CA GLU A 70 1.17 -7.54 -16.45
C GLU A 70 -0.15 -7.55 -15.67
N GLU A 71 -1.22 -8.16 -16.20
CA GLU A 71 -2.49 -8.36 -15.51
C GLU A 71 -2.30 -9.20 -14.23
N GLY A 72 -1.50 -10.26 -14.33
CA GLY A 72 -1.08 -11.10 -13.21
C GLY A 72 -0.37 -10.32 -12.10
N ARG A 73 0.56 -9.44 -12.48
CA ARG A 73 1.32 -8.56 -11.58
C ARG A 73 0.48 -7.45 -10.95
N ASN A 74 -0.42 -6.84 -11.72
CA ASN A 74 -1.30 -5.76 -11.25
C ASN A 74 -2.46 -6.29 -10.37
N ASN A 75 -2.80 -7.58 -10.49
CA ASN A 75 -4.01 -8.23 -9.98
C ASN A 75 -5.26 -7.65 -10.68
N GLU A 76 -5.30 -7.82 -12.00
CA GLU A 76 -6.42 -7.45 -12.88
C GLU A 76 -7.05 -8.73 -13.45
N LYS A 77 -8.37 -8.73 -13.67
CA LYS A 77 -9.11 -9.96 -14.01
C LYS A 77 -8.95 -10.29 -15.49
N PHE A 78 -8.57 -11.52 -15.80
CA PHE A 78 -8.53 -12.07 -17.16
C PHE A 78 -9.91 -12.06 -17.88
N ASP A 79 -11.01 -11.81 -17.15
CA ASP A 79 -12.35 -11.55 -17.69
C ASP A 79 -12.38 -10.40 -18.73
N SER A 80 -11.46 -9.43 -18.62
CA SER A 80 -11.37 -8.23 -19.47
C SER A 80 -10.12 -8.21 -20.36
N HIS A 81 -9.48 -9.37 -20.58
CA HIS A 81 -8.30 -9.45 -21.42
C HIS A 81 -8.61 -9.06 -22.89
N PRO A 82 -7.78 -8.22 -23.56
CA PRO A 82 -8.03 -7.78 -24.93
C PRO A 82 -7.82 -8.90 -25.96
N ARG A 83 -8.89 -9.60 -26.33
CA ARG A 83 -8.85 -10.76 -27.26
C ARG A 83 -8.82 -10.37 -28.74
N HIS A 84 -9.21 -9.15 -29.08
CA HIS A 84 -9.22 -8.67 -30.47
C HIS A 84 -8.18 -7.56 -30.67
N PRO A 85 -7.52 -7.49 -31.84
CA PRO A 85 -6.50 -6.47 -32.12
C PRO A 85 -7.05 -5.04 -32.12
N GLU A 86 -8.37 -4.85 -32.23
CA GLU A 86 -9.04 -3.54 -32.14
C GLU A 86 -9.12 -3.00 -30.69
N ASP A 87 -9.11 -3.90 -29.69
CA ASP A 87 -9.14 -3.53 -28.26
C ASP A 87 -7.74 -3.17 -27.73
N LEU A 88 -6.70 -3.75 -28.31
CA LEU A 88 -5.31 -3.61 -27.87
C LEU A 88 -4.83 -2.14 -27.81
N PRO A 89 -5.10 -1.26 -28.79
CA PRO A 89 -4.76 0.16 -28.67
C PRO A 89 -5.45 0.86 -27.50
N ALA A 90 -6.67 0.47 -27.16
CA ALA A 90 -7.39 1.03 -26.01
C ALA A 90 -6.82 0.50 -24.67
N TYR A 91 -6.45 -0.79 -24.62
CA TYR A 91 -5.73 -1.37 -23.48
C TYR A 91 -4.41 -0.62 -23.23
N LEU A 92 -3.55 -0.48 -24.26
CA LEU A 92 -2.24 0.15 -24.15
C LEU A 92 -2.32 1.64 -23.77
N LEU A 93 -3.34 2.36 -24.26
CA LEU A 93 -3.59 3.75 -23.89
C LEU A 93 -3.94 3.88 -22.39
N VAL A 94 -4.82 3.02 -21.88
CA VAL A 94 -5.23 3.00 -20.46
C VAL A 94 -4.10 2.50 -19.55
N HIS A 95 -3.16 1.72 -20.08
CA HIS A 95 -2.01 1.21 -19.33
C HIS A 95 -0.77 2.11 -19.33
N ASN A 96 -0.82 3.24 -20.03
CA ASN A 96 0.26 4.22 -20.08
C ASN A 96 0.42 4.98 -18.75
N SER A 97 1.67 5.20 -18.31
CA SER A 97 2.00 6.04 -17.15
C SER A 97 1.38 7.44 -17.19
N TRP A 98 1.23 8.03 -18.39
CA TRP A 98 0.57 9.33 -18.57
C TRP A 98 -0.91 9.30 -18.15
N TYR A 99 -1.63 8.23 -18.49
CA TYR A 99 -3.04 8.05 -18.12
C TYR A 99 -3.20 7.95 -16.60
N TYR A 100 -2.34 7.17 -15.93
CA TYR A 100 -2.35 7.06 -14.47
C TYR A 100 -1.91 8.34 -13.76
N GLY A 101 -1.05 9.15 -14.37
CA GLY A 101 -0.68 10.48 -13.90
C GLY A 101 -1.86 11.46 -13.95
N LEU A 102 -2.71 11.35 -14.97
CA LEU A 102 -3.88 12.22 -15.18
C LEU A 102 -5.04 11.88 -14.22
N ASP A 103 -5.37 10.59 -14.02
CA ASP A 103 -6.39 10.10 -13.04
C ASP A 103 -6.00 10.54 -11.61
N LEU A 104 -4.68 10.54 -11.31
CA LEU A 104 -4.14 11.04 -10.04
C LEU A 104 -4.17 12.57 -9.93
N PHE A 105 -3.70 13.31 -10.95
CA PHE A 105 -3.64 14.78 -10.91
C PHE A 105 -5.04 15.39 -10.81
N THR A 106 -5.99 14.93 -11.64
CA THR A 106 -7.38 15.40 -11.62
C THR A 106 -8.08 15.09 -10.30
N SER A 107 -7.86 13.89 -9.75
CA SER A 107 -8.33 13.53 -8.40
C SER A 107 -7.76 14.45 -7.32
N LEU A 108 -6.46 14.78 -7.36
CA LEU A 108 -5.83 15.67 -6.39
C LEU A 108 -6.32 17.12 -6.51
N VAL A 109 -6.54 17.62 -7.72
CA VAL A 109 -7.18 18.93 -7.96
C VAL A 109 -8.60 18.96 -7.38
N LEU A 110 -9.40 17.91 -7.63
CA LEU A 110 -10.78 17.82 -7.16
C LEU A 110 -10.89 17.81 -5.61
N LEU A 111 -9.96 17.16 -4.92
CA LEU A 111 -9.86 17.25 -3.45
C LEU A 111 -9.33 18.62 -3.01
N GLY A 112 -8.35 19.18 -3.71
CA GLY A 112 -7.72 20.48 -3.41
C GLY A 112 -8.67 21.67 -3.49
N LEU A 113 -9.72 21.60 -4.32
CA LEU A 113 -10.77 22.62 -4.38
C LEU A 113 -11.47 22.86 -3.02
N ALA A 114 -11.48 21.88 -2.11
CA ALA A 114 -12.07 22.06 -0.77
C ALA A 114 -11.25 22.95 0.20
N PHE A 115 -10.13 23.52 -0.23
CA PHE A 115 -9.46 24.64 0.46
C PHE A 115 -9.92 26.03 -0.04
N VAL A 116 -10.57 26.06 -1.22
CA VAL A 116 -10.85 27.24 -2.05
C VAL A 116 -12.35 27.54 -2.13
N GLU A 117 -13.17 26.50 -2.14
CA GLU A 117 -14.62 26.56 -2.09
C GLU A 117 -15.14 26.94 -0.69
N GLU A 118 -16.30 27.61 -0.66
CA GLU A 118 -16.96 27.96 0.61
C GLU A 118 -17.36 26.72 1.44
N PRO A 119 -17.06 26.66 2.75
CA PRO A 119 -16.38 27.69 3.54
C PRO A 119 -14.84 27.65 3.36
N ALA A 120 -14.29 28.77 2.86
CA ALA A 120 -12.99 28.82 2.19
C ALA A 120 -11.90 29.50 3.03
N VAL A 121 -10.68 28.95 2.98
CA VAL A 121 -9.50 29.51 3.67
C VAL A 121 -9.31 30.96 3.25
N PRO A 122 -9.26 31.95 4.17
CA PRO A 122 -9.26 33.38 3.82
C PRO A 122 -8.16 33.84 2.85
N LEU A 123 -7.06 33.08 2.74
CA LEU A 123 -5.95 33.34 1.82
C LEU A 123 -6.20 32.86 0.38
N PHE A 124 -7.17 31.95 0.17
CA PHE A 124 -7.37 31.20 -1.07
C PHE A 124 -8.81 31.27 -1.63
N GLN A 125 -9.60 32.25 -1.19
CA GLN A 125 -10.99 32.41 -1.64
C GLN A 125 -11.04 32.77 -3.13
N LEU A 126 -11.75 31.97 -3.94
CA LEU A 126 -12.01 32.25 -5.37
C LEU A 126 -13.52 32.41 -5.61
N PRO A 127 -13.93 33.24 -6.59
CA PRO A 127 -15.34 33.43 -6.90
C PRO A 127 -15.98 32.15 -7.48
N VAL A 128 -17.28 31.98 -7.23
CA VAL A 128 -18.03 30.73 -7.48
C VAL A 128 -17.86 30.17 -8.89
N TRP A 129 -17.89 31.03 -9.91
CA TRP A 129 -17.70 30.60 -11.31
C TRP A 129 -16.31 30.02 -11.58
N VAL A 130 -15.25 30.46 -10.91
CA VAL A 130 -13.88 29.94 -11.11
C VAL A 130 -13.76 28.54 -10.52
N HIS A 131 -14.11 28.35 -9.24
CA HIS A 131 -13.97 27.03 -8.62
C HIS A 131 -14.94 26.02 -9.24
N GLY A 132 -16.15 26.43 -9.61
CA GLY A 132 -17.11 25.58 -10.33
C GLY A 132 -16.65 25.20 -11.74
N SER A 133 -15.95 26.10 -12.46
CA SER A 133 -15.37 25.78 -13.77
C SER A 133 -14.21 24.78 -13.68
N ILE A 134 -13.37 24.89 -12.63
CA ILE A 134 -12.29 23.94 -12.37
C ILE A 134 -12.87 22.57 -11.97
N GLU A 135 -13.93 22.55 -11.15
CA GLU A 135 -14.63 21.31 -10.78
C GLU A 135 -15.27 20.63 -12.02
N LEU A 136 -15.92 21.41 -12.88
CA LEU A 136 -16.51 20.92 -14.13
C LEU A 136 -15.44 20.32 -15.05
N LEU A 137 -14.31 21.00 -15.23
CA LEU A 137 -13.20 20.52 -16.04
C LEU A 137 -12.63 19.20 -15.51
N ALA A 138 -12.42 19.09 -14.19
CA ALA A 138 -11.92 17.88 -13.55
C ALA A 138 -12.90 16.69 -13.71
N LEU A 139 -14.20 16.92 -13.55
CA LEU A 139 -15.24 15.91 -13.77
C LEU A 139 -15.32 15.48 -15.24
N ILE A 140 -15.16 16.40 -16.20
CA ILE A 140 -15.10 16.08 -17.63
C ILE A 140 -13.88 15.22 -17.96
N THR A 141 -12.69 15.52 -17.42
CA THR A 141 -11.51 14.68 -17.64
C THR A 141 -11.68 13.26 -17.08
N ILE A 142 -12.25 13.12 -15.88
CA ILE A 142 -12.53 11.80 -15.28
C ILE A 142 -13.61 11.05 -16.09
N ALA A 143 -14.58 11.76 -16.69
CA ALA A 143 -15.57 11.15 -17.59
C ALA A 143 -14.95 10.63 -18.90
N ILE A 144 -14.00 11.37 -19.48
CA ILE A 144 -13.24 10.93 -20.68
C ILE A 144 -12.38 9.70 -20.34
N GLU A 145 -11.66 9.73 -19.22
CA GLU A 145 -10.90 8.56 -18.74
C GLU A 145 -11.77 7.32 -18.54
N LEU A 146 -12.98 7.50 -18.01
CA LEU A 146 -13.96 6.44 -17.81
C LEU A 146 -14.50 5.90 -19.14
N ALA A 147 -14.71 6.76 -20.13
CA ALA A 147 -15.10 6.36 -21.49
C ALA A 147 -14.00 5.55 -22.19
N LEU A 148 -12.72 5.89 -21.98
CA LEU A 148 -11.59 5.10 -22.48
C LEU A 148 -11.51 3.71 -21.82
N LYS A 149 -11.67 3.63 -20.49
CA LYS A 149 -11.83 2.35 -19.77
C LYS A 149 -13.04 1.55 -20.26
N LEU A 150 -14.15 2.22 -20.59
CA LEU A 150 -15.37 1.59 -21.09
C LEU A 150 -15.21 1.00 -22.50
N ARG A 151 -14.44 1.66 -23.37
CA ARG A 151 -14.11 1.15 -24.73
C ARG A 151 -13.38 -0.18 -24.67
N TRP A 152 -12.38 -0.33 -23.79
CA TRP A 152 -11.64 -1.58 -23.62
C TRP A 152 -12.46 -2.64 -22.85
N ILE A 153 -13.06 -2.30 -21.71
CA ILE A 153 -13.67 -3.30 -20.82
C ILE A 153 -15.01 -3.81 -21.36
N GLY A 154 -15.76 -2.99 -22.10
CA GLY A 154 -17.13 -3.29 -22.55
C GLY A 154 -18.22 -2.96 -21.51
N TRP A 155 -19.45 -2.76 -21.99
CA TRP A 155 -20.57 -2.24 -21.18
C TRP A 155 -21.03 -3.22 -20.08
N GLY A 156 -21.34 -4.47 -20.45
CA GLY A 156 -21.92 -5.45 -19.51
C GLY A 156 -20.97 -5.88 -18.38
N THR A 157 -19.67 -5.87 -18.64
CA THR A 157 -18.56 -6.11 -17.71
C THR A 157 -18.34 -4.91 -16.78
N MET A 158 -18.35 -3.70 -17.33
CA MET A 158 -18.22 -2.45 -16.55
C MET A 158 -19.39 -2.27 -15.57
N LEU A 159 -20.63 -2.49 -16.02
CA LEU A 159 -21.83 -2.44 -15.15
C LEU A 159 -21.82 -3.49 -14.03
N LYS A 160 -21.28 -4.70 -14.27
CA LYS A 160 -21.11 -5.73 -13.23
C LYS A 160 -20.06 -5.35 -12.18
N HIS A 161 -19.11 -4.47 -12.51
CA HIS A 161 -18.01 -4.12 -11.62
C HIS A 161 -18.40 -2.99 -10.64
N LYS A 162 -18.94 -3.38 -9.47
CA LYS A 162 -19.44 -2.51 -8.38
C LYS A 162 -18.61 -1.25 -8.09
N ARG A 163 -17.27 -1.34 -8.18
CA ARG A 163 -16.37 -0.20 -7.91
C ARG A 163 -16.44 0.87 -9.00
N THR A 164 -16.48 0.46 -10.27
CA THR A 164 -16.63 1.40 -11.39
C THR A 164 -18.02 2.01 -11.36
N MET A 165 -19.07 1.20 -11.14
CA MET A 165 -20.44 1.71 -10.95
C MET A 165 -20.55 2.78 -9.87
N LEU A 166 -19.86 2.64 -8.73
CA LEU A 166 -19.83 3.68 -7.71
C LEU A 166 -19.19 4.98 -8.24
N LYS A 167 -18.03 4.91 -8.92
CA LYS A 167 -17.37 6.07 -9.57
C LYS A 167 -18.26 6.72 -10.64
N CYS A 168 -19.07 5.94 -11.37
CA CYS A 168 -20.06 6.46 -12.32
C CYS A 168 -21.18 7.25 -11.62
N VAL A 169 -21.80 6.66 -10.58
CA VAL A 169 -22.93 7.28 -9.86
C VAL A 169 -22.48 8.56 -9.14
N THR A 170 -21.31 8.56 -8.50
CA THR A 170 -20.78 9.77 -7.85
C THR A 170 -20.43 10.86 -8.86
N LEU A 171 -19.84 10.50 -10.01
CA LEU A 171 -19.55 11.46 -11.08
C LEU A 171 -20.83 12.08 -11.66
N PHE A 172 -21.88 11.28 -11.89
CA PHE A 172 -23.17 11.78 -12.39
C PHE A 172 -23.83 12.76 -11.43
N ILE A 173 -23.89 12.43 -10.13
CA ILE A 173 -24.44 13.30 -9.08
C ILE A 173 -23.66 14.62 -9.02
N MET A 174 -22.32 14.55 -8.94
CA MET A 174 -21.48 15.74 -8.87
C MET A 174 -21.56 16.62 -10.13
N PHE A 175 -21.64 16.03 -11.32
CA PHE A 175 -21.74 16.79 -12.57
C PHE A 175 -23.04 17.62 -12.63
N ILE A 176 -24.17 17.04 -12.21
CA ILE A 176 -25.45 17.75 -12.09
C ILE A 176 -25.33 18.89 -11.07
N GLU A 177 -24.73 18.63 -9.91
CA GLU A 177 -24.60 19.62 -8.84
C GLU A 177 -23.71 20.81 -9.23
N VAL A 178 -22.58 20.56 -9.90
CA VAL A 178 -21.70 21.62 -10.43
C VAL A 178 -22.42 22.48 -11.45
N LEU A 179 -23.21 21.88 -12.34
CA LEU A 179 -24.04 22.62 -13.29
C LEU A 179 -25.09 23.49 -12.57
N ILE A 180 -25.71 22.98 -11.50
CA ILE A 180 -26.64 23.75 -10.66
C ILE A 180 -25.94 24.92 -9.96
N VAL A 181 -24.73 24.72 -9.42
CA VAL A 181 -23.93 25.79 -8.78
C VAL A 181 -23.53 26.86 -9.80
N LEU A 182 -23.08 26.47 -11.00
CA LEU A 182 -22.71 27.41 -12.07
C LEU A 182 -23.91 28.19 -12.63
N VAL A 183 -25.09 27.58 -12.73
CA VAL A 183 -26.32 28.29 -13.14
C VAL A 183 -26.81 29.24 -12.05
N ARG A 184 -26.71 28.85 -10.76
CA ARG A 184 -27.20 29.68 -9.63
C ARG A 184 -26.23 30.76 -9.17
N GLN A 185 -24.93 30.63 -9.45
CA GLN A 185 -23.85 31.48 -8.90
C GLN A 185 -23.86 31.56 -7.35
N SER A 186 -24.44 30.56 -6.69
CA SER A 186 -24.55 30.49 -5.23
C SER A 186 -24.19 29.09 -4.74
N SER A 187 -23.33 29.01 -3.73
CA SER A 187 -23.17 27.78 -2.94
C SER A 187 -24.50 27.35 -2.31
N HIS A 188 -24.63 26.06 -2.07
CA HIS A 188 -25.71 25.47 -1.27
C HIS A 188 -25.09 24.43 -0.33
N PHE A 189 -25.91 23.65 0.37
CA PHE A 189 -25.43 22.56 1.24
C PHE A 189 -24.87 21.41 0.37
N ARG A 190 -23.53 21.28 0.27
CA ARG A 190 -22.81 20.45 -0.72
C ARG A 190 -22.13 19.21 -0.10
N VAL A 191 -22.85 18.46 0.74
CA VAL A 191 -22.34 17.24 1.41
C VAL A 191 -21.76 16.19 0.45
N THR A 192 -22.18 16.16 -0.83
CA THR A 192 -21.62 15.27 -1.87
C THR A 192 -20.11 15.45 -2.07
N ARG A 193 -19.54 16.63 -1.74
CA ARG A 193 -18.10 16.90 -1.68
C ARG A 193 -17.35 15.81 -0.89
N ALA A 194 -17.96 15.25 0.15
CA ALA A 194 -17.37 14.20 0.99
C ALA A 194 -17.07 12.89 0.22
N LEU A 195 -17.70 12.68 -0.95
CA LEU A 195 -17.51 11.50 -1.80
C LEU A 195 -16.30 11.64 -2.76
N ARG A 196 -15.73 12.85 -2.94
CA ARG A 196 -14.57 13.12 -3.81
C ARG A 196 -13.38 12.17 -3.59
N PRO A 197 -13.01 11.73 -2.37
CA PRO A 197 -11.92 10.77 -2.16
C PRO A 197 -12.07 9.43 -2.90
N ILE A 198 -13.28 9.05 -3.35
CA ILE A 198 -13.51 7.83 -4.14
C ILE A 198 -12.72 7.87 -5.46
N PHE A 199 -12.57 9.05 -6.07
CA PHE A 199 -11.78 9.21 -7.30
C PHE A 199 -10.30 8.91 -7.04
N LEU A 200 -9.70 9.54 -6.02
CA LEU A 200 -8.31 9.30 -5.58
C LEU A 200 -8.05 7.83 -5.24
N VAL A 201 -8.98 7.19 -4.52
CA VAL A 201 -8.88 5.77 -4.11
C VAL A 201 -9.00 4.80 -5.31
N ASP A 202 -9.59 5.22 -6.43
CA ASP A 202 -9.65 4.40 -7.65
C ASP A 202 -8.38 4.43 -8.51
N THR A 203 -7.50 5.42 -8.32
CA THR A 203 -6.24 5.54 -9.09
C THR A 203 -5.34 4.30 -8.95
N LYS A 204 -4.42 4.09 -9.91
CA LYS A 204 -3.44 2.98 -9.84
C LYS A 204 -2.45 3.17 -8.69
N TYR A 205 -1.94 4.39 -8.50
CA TYR A 205 -0.97 4.72 -7.45
C TYR A 205 -1.53 4.52 -6.04
N CYS A 206 -2.78 4.90 -5.77
CA CYS A 206 -3.46 4.63 -4.50
C CYS A 206 -3.94 3.16 -4.35
N GLY A 207 -3.46 2.22 -5.17
CA GLY A 207 -3.77 0.80 -5.07
C GLY A 207 -3.48 0.19 -3.69
N GLY A 208 -2.50 0.71 -2.95
CA GLY A 208 -2.23 0.33 -1.54
C GLY A 208 -3.35 0.77 -0.60
N VAL A 209 -3.72 2.06 -0.65
CA VAL A 209 -4.85 2.69 0.08
C VAL A 209 -6.15 1.90 -0.16
N ARG A 210 -6.47 1.63 -1.43
CA ARG A 210 -7.65 0.86 -1.86
C ARG A 210 -7.66 -0.58 -1.33
N ARG A 211 -6.49 -1.23 -1.27
CA ARG A 211 -6.34 -2.57 -0.68
C ARG A 211 -6.59 -2.53 0.83
N PHE A 212 -6.14 -1.47 1.53
CA PHE A 212 -6.33 -1.31 2.97
C PHE A 212 -7.78 -0.95 3.36
N ILE A 213 -8.43 -0.03 2.65
CA ILE A 213 -9.86 0.30 2.86
C ILE A 213 -10.73 -0.96 2.67
N ARG A 214 -10.44 -1.78 1.65
CA ARG A 214 -11.13 -3.06 1.47
C ARG A 214 -10.96 -3.99 2.66
N GLN A 215 -9.78 -4.05 3.27
CA GLN A 215 -9.53 -4.89 4.44
C GLN A 215 -10.33 -4.40 5.65
N ILE A 216 -10.34 -3.10 5.94
CA ILE A 216 -11.16 -2.51 7.01
C ILE A 216 -12.64 -2.92 6.86
N LEU A 217 -13.18 -2.77 5.65
CA LEU A 217 -14.57 -3.13 5.34
C LEU A 217 -14.85 -4.65 5.39
N GLN A 218 -13.81 -5.48 5.21
CA GLN A 218 -13.92 -6.94 5.33
C GLN A 218 -13.76 -7.44 6.78
N THR A 219 -13.01 -6.74 7.63
CA THR A 219 -12.91 -7.01 9.07
C THR A 219 -14.07 -6.41 9.86
N LEU A 220 -14.85 -5.49 9.28
CA LEU A 220 -15.91 -4.78 9.98
C LEU A 220 -17.01 -5.67 10.60
N PRO A 221 -17.53 -6.76 9.99
CA PRO A 221 -18.69 -7.46 10.54
C PRO A 221 -18.48 -8.05 11.95
N PRO A 222 -17.40 -8.83 12.23
CA PRO A 222 -17.14 -9.31 13.60
C PRO A 222 -16.90 -8.20 14.63
N ILE A 223 -16.47 -7.01 14.16
CA ILE A 223 -16.28 -5.84 15.02
C ILE A 223 -17.64 -5.21 15.37
N LEU A 224 -18.62 -5.24 14.46
CA LEU A 224 -19.99 -4.79 14.73
C LEU A 224 -20.70 -5.70 15.74
N ASP A 225 -20.46 -7.02 15.69
CA ASP A 225 -21.00 -7.96 16.68
C ASP A 225 -20.48 -7.64 18.09
N MET A 226 -19.16 -7.40 18.23
CA MET A 226 -18.53 -7.01 19.48
C MET A 226 -18.96 -5.61 19.96
N LEU A 227 -19.18 -4.67 19.04
CA LEU A 227 -19.74 -3.34 19.34
C LEU A 227 -21.19 -3.44 19.83
N GLY A 228 -21.99 -4.36 19.28
CA GLY A 228 -23.34 -4.65 19.78
C GLY A 228 -23.33 -5.15 21.23
N LEU A 229 -22.43 -6.07 21.56
CA LEU A 229 -22.22 -6.54 22.94
C LEU A 229 -21.78 -5.41 23.89
N LEU A 230 -20.86 -4.55 23.44
CA LEU A 230 -20.40 -3.38 24.19
C LEU A 230 -21.55 -2.40 24.47
N LEU A 231 -22.34 -2.05 23.46
CA LEU A 231 -23.50 -1.14 23.60
C LEU A 231 -24.59 -1.73 24.50
N PHE A 232 -24.79 -3.06 24.49
CA PHE A 232 -25.70 -3.75 25.42
C PHE A 232 -25.26 -3.60 26.88
N PHE A 233 -23.97 -3.78 27.19
CA PHE A 233 -23.47 -3.58 28.55
C PHE A 233 -23.49 -2.11 28.97
N ILE A 234 -23.16 -1.16 28.08
CA ILE A 234 -23.30 0.28 28.35
C ILE A 234 -24.76 0.63 28.67
N SER A 235 -25.72 0.07 27.93
CA SER A 235 -27.16 0.26 28.18
C SER A 235 -27.59 -0.32 29.53
N THR A 236 -27.06 -1.49 29.91
CA THR A 236 -27.30 -2.10 31.22
C THR A 236 -26.77 -1.23 32.36
N TYR A 237 -25.53 -0.74 32.24
CA TYR A 237 -24.93 0.17 33.22
C TYR A 237 -25.60 1.56 33.25
N MET A 238 -26.12 2.04 32.12
CA MET A 238 -26.91 3.29 32.03
C MET A 238 -28.18 3.21 32.87
N VAL A 239 -28.97 2.14 32.74
CA VAL A 239 -30.20 1.95 33.52
C VAL A 239 -29.86 1.89 35.02
N LEU A 240 -28.85 1.10 35.40
CA LEU A 240 -28.40 1.01 36.78
C LEU A 240 -27.90 2.36 37.34
N GLY A 241 -27.07 3.07 36.57
CA GLY A 241 -26.50 4.36 36.97
C GLY A 241 -27.54 5.45 37.14
N TYR A 242 -28.53 5.51 36.24
CA TYR A 242 -29.66 6.42 36.35
C TYR A 242 -30.41 6.20 37.67
N TYR A 243 -30.89 4.98 37.94
CA TYR A 243 -31.62 4.69 39.17
C TYR A 243 -30.78 4.84 40.46
N MET A 244 -29.45 4.66 40.38
CA MET A 244 -28.56 4.88 41.52
C MET A 244 -28.19 6.36 41.78
N PHE A 245 -28.23 7.23 40.76
CA PHE A 245 -27.57 8.54 40.85
C PHE A 245 -28.37 9.76 40.35
N PHE A 246 -29.61 9.62 39.85
CA PHE A 246 -30.34 10.73 39.24
C PHE A 246 -30.48 11.99 40.12
N GLU A 247 -30.68 11.84 41.44
CA GLU A 247 -30.71 12.96 42.41
C GLU A 247 -29.32 13.40 42.90
N LEU A 248 -28.33 12.52 42.81
CA LEU A 248 -27.02 12.67 43.47
C LEU A 248 -25.95 13.29 42.56
N ASN A 249 -26.11 13.18 41.24
CA ASN A 249 -25.06 13.48 40.28
C ASN A 249 -25.64 14.02 38.95
N ARG A 250 -25.26 15.24 38.56
CA ARG A 250 -25.77 15.89 37.33
C ARG A 250 -25.47 15.10 36.06
N HIS A 251 -24.44 14.25 36.06
CA HIS A 251 -24.10 13.37 34.93
C HIS A 251 -25.12 12.25 34.68
N PHE A 252 -25.99 11.94 35.65
CA PHE A 252 -26.99 10.87 35.58
C PHE A 252 -28.44 11.39 35.68
N ALA A 253 -28.65 12.70 35.57
CA ALA A 253 -29.96 13.33 35.74
C ALA A 253 -31.01 12.91 34.68
N THR A 254 -30.57 12.44 33.51
CA THR A 254 -31.44 11.84 32.48
C THR A 254 -30.84 10.52 31.99
N LEU A 255 -31.64 9.65 31.37
CA LEU A 255 -31.14 8.45 30.68
C LEU A 255 -30.17 8.81 29.53
N GLN A 256 -30.44 9.89 28.80
CA GLN A 256 -29.57 10.34 27.71
C GLN A 256 -28.21 10.82 28.24
N ASP A 257 -28.18 11.62 29.31
CA ASP A 257 -26.92 12.11 29.87
C ASP A 257 -26.17 11.01 30.63
N SER A 258 -26.89 10.02 31.20
CA SER A 258 -26.30 8.79 31.73
C SER A 258 -25.59 8.00 30.62
N PHE A 259 -26.24 7.79 29.47
CA PHE A 259 -25.64 7.13 28.31
C PHE A 259 -24.41 7.87 27.81
N VAL A 260 -24.51 9.19 27.61
CA VAL A 260 -23.40 10.05 27.14
C VAL A 260 -22.24 10.03 28.14
N SER A 261 -22.52 10.14 29.44
CA SER A 261 -21.49 10.16 30.48
C SER A 261 -20.75 8.83 30.61
N LEU A 262 -21.45 7.70 30.43
CA LEU A 262 -20.83 6.37 30.38
C LEU A 262 -20.07 6.12 29.07
N PHE A 263 -20.60 6.58 27.93
CA PHE A 263 -19.91 6.50 26.64
C PHE A 263 -18.60 7.30 26.65
N VAL A 264 -18.55 8.46 27.31
CA VAL A 264 -17.29 9.19 27.54
C VAL A 264 -16.39 8.46 28.54
N LEU A 265 -16.95 7.83 29.59
CA LEU A 265 -16.20 7.06 30.58
C LEU A 265 -15.55 5.79 29.99
N LEU A 266 -16.15 5.18 28.96
CA LEU A 266 -15.52 4.11 28.17
C LEU A 266 -14.16 4.56 27.62
N THR A 267 -14.07 5.82 27.21
CA THR A 267 -12.84 6.45 26.68
C THR A 267 -11.92 6.98 27.79
N THR A 268 -12.32 6.85 29.07
CA THR A 268 -11.71 7.44 30.27
C THR A 268 -11.60 8.98 30.31
N ALA A 269 -12.05 9.70 29.29
CA ALA A 269 -11.83 11.14 29.14
C ALA A 269 -12.52 12.03 30.20
N ASN A 270 -13.51 11.53 30.96
CA ASN A 270 -14.19 12.22 32.05
C ASN A 270 -13.96 11.59 33.43
N PHE A 271 -12.94 10.73 33.56
CA PHE A 271 -12.51 10.18 34.85
C PHE A 271 -11.34 11.03 35.40
N PRO A 272 -11.38 11.49 36.67
CA PRO A 272 -12.26 11.05 37.76
C PRO A 272 -13.60 11.79 37.86
N ASP A 273 -13.79 12.91 37.17
CA ASP A 273 -14.83 13.92 37.44
C ASP A 273 -16.26 13.35 37.51
N VAL A 274 -16.63 12.47 36.58
CA VAL A 274 -17.96 11.85 36.52
C VAL A 274 -18.34 11.07 37.80
N MET A 275 -17.33 10.56 38.53
CA MET A 275 -17.49 9.83 39.79
C MET A 275 -17.53 10.76 41.02
N MET A 276 -16.91 11.94 40.97
CA MET A 276 -16.62 12.74 42.17
C MET A 276 -17.88 13.23 42.90
N GLN A 277 -18.94 13.60 42.18
CA GLN A 277 -20.21 14.01 42.81
C GLN A 277 -20.79 12.87 43.66
N SER A 278 -20.95 11.66 43.09
CA SER A 278 -21.40 10.47 43.82
C SER A 278 -20.45 10.09 44.96
N PHE A 279 -19.13 10.04 44.70
CA PHE A 279 -18.12 9.63 45.67
C PHE A 279 -18.05 10.55 46.91
N SER A 280 -18.33 11.84 46.74
CA SER A 280 -18.42 12.81 47.85
C SER A 280 -19.55 12.49 48.85
N LYS A 281 -20.62 11.82 48.39
CA LYS A 281 -21.77 11.42 49.21
C LYS A 281 -21.53 10.09 49.93
N ASN A 282 -20.99 9.10 49.22
CA ASN A 282 -20.60 7.83 49.80
C ASN A 282 -19.45 7.18 49.00
N LYS A 283 -18.37 6.82 49.71
CA LYS A 283 -17.17 6.18 49.13
C LYS A 283 -17.49 4.85 48.46
N TRP A 284 -18.51 4.12 48.93
CA TRP A 284 -18.93 2.84 48.35
C TRP A 284 -19.42 2.96 46.90
N TYR A 285 -19.89 4.13 46.45
CA TYR A 285 -20.29 4.34 45.05
C TYR A 285 -19.12 4.24 44.06
N ALA A 286 -17.86 4.29 44.52
CA ALA A 286 -16.71 3.99 43.66
C ALA A 286 -16.78 2.58 43.05
N ILE A 287 -17.42 1.60 43.72
CA ILE A 287 -17.55 0.24 43.21
C ILE A 287 -18.25 0.20 41.84
N TYR A 288 -19.28 1.02 41.61
CA TYR A 288 -19.98 1.10 40.32
C TYR A 288 -19.04 1.56 39.19
N PHE A 289 -18.27 2.62 39.41
CA PHE A 289 -17.36 3.16 38.40
C PHE A 289 -16.15 2.24 38.16
N VAL A 290 -15.63 1.62 39.23
CA VAL A 290 -14.54 0.65 39.14
C VAL A 290 -14.99 -0.65 38.46
N SER A 291 -16.21 -1.15 38.71
CA SER A 291 -16.74 -2.32 38.01
C SER A 291 -16.99 -2.00 36.53
N TYR A 292 -17.55 -0.83 36.21
CA TYR A 292 -17.73 -0.36 34.84
C TYR A 292 -16.40 -0.33 34.08
N LEU A 293 -15.36 0.32 34.63
CA LEU A 293 -14.04 0.37 34.00
C LEU A 293 -13.40 -1.01 33.88
N CYS A 294 -13.53 -1.87 34.91
CA CYS A 294 -13.00 -3.23 34.86
C CYS A 294 -13.64 -4.05 33.73
N THR A 295 -14.97 -4.07 33.62
CA THR A 295 -15.66 -4.85 32.58
C THR A 295 -15.54 -4.19 31.20
N MET A 296 -15.76 -2.89 31.06
CA MET A 296 -15.81 -2.23 29.74
C MET A 296 -14.42 -1.94 29.17
N LEU A 297 -13.56 -1.27 29.93
CA LEU A 297 -12.23 -0.87 29.45
C LEU A 297 -11.25 -2.05 29.46
N TYR A 298 -11.12 -2.77 30.57
CA TYR A 298 -10.09 -3.80 30.69
C TYR A 298 -10.47 -5.16 30.08
N VAL A 299 -11.76 -5.52 30.05
CA VAL A 299 -12.21 -6.74 29.35
C VAL A 299 -12.71 -6.44 27.94
N MET A 300 -13.82 -5.71 27.76
CA MET A 300 -14.49 -5.62 26.45
C MET A 300 -13.66 -4.90 25.37
N MET A 301 -13.04 -3.75 25.68
CA MET A 301 -12.22 -3.02 24.69
C MET A 301 -10.96 -3.80 24.28
N ASN A 302 -10.33 -4.53 25.20
CA ASN A 302 -9.19 -5.39 24.90
C ASN A 302 -9.59 -6.66 24.12
N LEU A 303 -10.76 -7.25 24.42
CA LEU A 303 -11.34 -8.34 23.64
C LEU A 303 -11.62 -7.92 22.19
N MET A 304 -12.24 -6.75 22.02
CA MET A 304 -12.46 -6.15 20.69
C MET A 304 -11.14 -5.97 19.93
N LEU A 305 -10.09 -5.44 20.57
CA LEU A 305 -8.76 -5.32 19.94
C LEU A 305 -8.16 -6.67 19.53
N ALA A 306 -8.38 -7.73 20.32
CA ALA A 306 -7.92 -9.07 19.96
C ALA A 306 -8.66 -9.62 18.73
N VAL A 307 -10.00 -9.50 18.69
CA VAL A 307 -10.84 -9.92 17.54
C VAL A 307 -10.49 -9.14 16.27
N VAL A 308 -10.25 -7.82 16.38
CA VAL A 308 -9.73 -6.98 15.29
C VAL A 308 -8.40 -7.53 14.76
N ASN A 309 -7.46 -7.86 15.64
CA ASN A 309 -6.13 -8.31 15.25
C ASN A 309 -6.13 -9.70 14.59
N GLU A 310 -6.93 -10.65 15.09
CA GLU A 310 -7.05 -11.99 14.53
C GLU A 310 -7.72 -11.95 13.14
N THR A 311 -8.87 -11.28 13.03
CA THR A 311 -9.60 -11.15 11.76
C THR A 311 -8.78 -10.42 10.69
N PHE A 312 -8.04 -9.37 11.07
CA PHE A 312 -7.12 -8.67 10.16
C PHE A 312 -5.97 -9.57 9.69
N THR A 313 -5.34 -10.32 10.60
CA THR A 313 -4.21 -11.20 10.26
C THR A 313 -4.65 -12.33 9.32
N SER A 314 -5.81 -12.93 9.59
CA SER A 314 -6.42 -13.93 8.70
C SER A 314 -6.72 -13.35 7.31
N ALA A 315 -7.29 -12.13 7.25
CA ALA A 315 -7.56 -11.45 5.98
C ALA A 315 -6.29 -11.05 5.19
N GLU A 316 -5.18 -10.69 5.84
CA GLU A 316 -3.87 -10.49 5.17
C GLU A 316 -3.35 -11.79 4.54
N ARG A 317 -3.45 -12.93 5.25
CA ARG A 317 -3.01 -14.25 4.77
C ARG A 317 -3.83 -14.70 3.56
N ASP A 318 -5.15 -14.67 3.68
CA ASP A 318 -6.09 -15.05 2.61
C ASP A 318 -5.89 -14.23 1.33
N LYS A 319 -5.64 -12.93 1.50
CA LYS A 319 -5.31 -11.99 0.43
C LYS A 319 -3.96 -12.32 -0.22
N PHE A 320 -2.95 -12.74 0.56
CA PHE A 320 -1.67 -13.20 0.03
C PHE A 320 -1.82 -14.51 -0.77
N LYS A 321 -2.55 -15.51 -0.26
CA LYS A 321 -2.91 -16.74 -1.00
C LYS A 321 -3.55 -16.41 -2.35
N LYS A 322 -4.57 -15.54 -2.35
CA LYS A 322 -5.31 -15.13 -3.55
C LYS A 322 -4.41 -14.39 -4.56
N LEU A 323 -3.53 -13.47 -4.11
CA LEU A 323 -2.55 -12.78 -4.97
C LEU A 323 -1.52 -13.73 -5.59
N PHE A 324 -1.00 -14.68 -4.81
CA PHE A 324 -0.01 -15.66 -5.26
C PHE A 324 -0.59 -16.62 -6.32
N LEU A 325 -1.80 -17.16 -6.06
CA LEU A 325 -2.49 -18.02 -7.03
C LEU A 325 -2.92 -17.26 -8.31
N HIS A 326 -3.24 -15.97 -8.20
CA HIS A 326 -3.52 -15.12 -9.37
C HIS A 326 -2.30 -14.99 -10.29
N LYS A 327 -1.11 -14.73 -9.71
CA LYS A 327 0.16 -14.70 -10.45
C LYS A 327 0.48 -16.03 -11.12
N ARG A 328 0.28 -17.18 -10.43
CA ARG A 328 0.45 -18.51 -11.03
C ARG A 328 -0.43 -18.68 -12.28
N LYS A 329 -1.72 -18.30 -12.21
CA LYS A 329 -2.63 -18.42 -13.36
C LYS A 329 -2.19 -17.57 -14.55
N ALA A 330 -1.73 -16.34 -14.31
CA ALA A 330 -1.12 -15.52 -15.37
C ALA A 330 0.08 -16.23 -16.05
N CYS A 331 0.99 -16.84 -15.28
CA CYS A 331 2.10 -17.62 -15.86
C CYS A 331 1.59 -18.82 -16.67
N GLN A 332 0.56 -19.53 -16.21
CA GLN A 332 -0.04 -20.66 -16.92
C GLN A 332 -0.70 -20.24 -18.25
N HIS A 333 -1.35 -19.06 -18.30
CA HIS A 333 -1.90 -18.52 -19.55
C HIS A 333 -0.79 -18.07 -20.51
N ALA A 334 0.18 -17.29 -20.04
CA ALA A 334 1.33 -16.87 -20.85
C ALA A 334 2.12 -18.07 -21.40
N PHE A 335 2.40 -19.10 -20.59
CA PHE A 335 3.12 -20.31 -21.04
C PHE A 335 2.39 -21.03 -22.18
N LYS A 336 1.05 -21.14 -22.12
CA LYS A 336 0.24 -21.78 -23.16
C LYS A 336 0.25 -21.05 -24.51
N LEU A 337 0.42 -19.73 -24.52
CA LEU A 337 0.54 -18.92 -25.74
C LEU A 337 1.95 -19.00 -26.36
N LEU A 338 2.97 -19.12 -25.51
CA LEU A 338 4.38 -19.10 -25.91
C LEU A 338 4.90 -20.45 -26.42
N VAL A 339 4.09 -21.50 -26.37
CA VAL A 339 4.52 -22.88 -26.65
C VAL A 339 3.84 -23.44 -27.89
N SER A 340 4.63 -24.07 -28.76
CA SER A 340 4.14 -24.67 -30.01
C SER A 340 3.22 -25.87 -29.74
N LYS A 341 2.18 -26.05 -30.57
CA LYS A 341 1.28 -27.23 -30.53
C LYS A 341 2.01 -28.58 -30.67
N GLN A 342 3.25 -28.60 -31.16
CA GLN A 342 4.09 -29.80 -31.31
C GLN A 342 4.86 -30.19 -30.04
N ASN A 343 5.06 -29.27 -29.08
CA ASN A 343 5.87 -29.50 -27.88
C ASN A 343 5.22 -28.82 -26.65
N PRO A 344 4.01 -29.22 -26.23
CA PRO A 344 3.16 -28.46 -25.30
C PRO A 344 3.73 -28.21 -23.89
N GLU A 345 4.84 -28.85 -23.52
CA GLU A 345 5.46 -28.74 -22.19
C GLU A 345 6.77 -27.94 -22.17
N GLN A 346 7.28 -27.46 -23.32
CA GLN A 346 8.64 -26.91 -23.43
C GLN A 346 8.70 -25.57 -24.18
N MET A 347 9.30 -24.56 -23.53
CA MET A 347 9.63 -23.25 -24.12
C MET A 347 11.14 -23.17 -24.42
N ARG A 348 11.54 -22.66 -25.60
CA ARG A 348 12.96 -22.39 -25.92
C ARG A 348 13.32 -20.92 -25.67
N PHE A 349 14.61 -20.59 -25.73
CA PHE A 349 15.09 -19.23 -25.51
C PHE A 349 14.44 -18.19 -26.42
N LYS A 350 14.25 -18.47 -27.73
CA LYS A 350 13.68 -17.51 -28.70
C LYS A 350 12.27 -17.02 -28.30
N GLN A 351 11.41 -17.89 -27.75
CA GLN A 351 10.09 -17.45 -27.26
C GLN A 351 10.18 -16.67 -25.94
N PHE A 352 11.13 -17.01 -25.08
CA PHE A 352 11.39 -16.27 -23.83
C PHE A 352 11.97 -14.87 -24.11
N GLU A 353 12.84 -14.73 -25.09
CA GLU A 353 13.36 -13.44 -25.56
C GLU A 353 12.25 -12.56 -26.16
N GLY A 354 11.41 -13.14 -27.03
CA GLY A 354 10.24 -12.45 -27.61
C GLY A 354 9.29 -11.91 -26.52
N LEU A 355 8.96 -12.74 -25.52
CA LEU A 355 8.21 -12.31 -24.34
C LEU A 355 8.90 -11.16 -23.59
N MET A 356 10.19 -11.29 -23.28
CA MET A 356 10.92 -10.30 -22.47
C MET A 356 11.11 -8.97 -23.18
N ARG A 357 11.16 -8.95 -24.53
CA ARG A 357 11.15 -7.73 -25.35
C ARG A 357 9.92 -6.85 -25.09
N TYR A 358 8.76 -7.45 -24.79
CA TYR A 358 7.54 -6.72 -24.45
C TYR A 358 7.32 -6.54 -22.94
N TYR A 359 7.51 -7.59 -22.13
CA TYR A 359 7.26 -7.54 -20.68
C TYR A 359 8.36 -6.80 -19.88
N ALA A 360 9.60 -6.77 -20.39
CA ALA A 360 10.75 -6.19 -19.69
C ALA A 360 11.75 -5.45 -20.62
N PRO A 361 11.30 -4.49 -21.47
CA PRO A 361 12.13 -3.83 -22.50
C PRO A 361 13.34 -3.02 -21.99
N HIS A 362 13.49 -2.88 -20.66
CA HIS A 362 14.61 -2.22 -20.01
C HIS A 362 15.75 -3.18 -19.59
N LYS A 363 15.58 -4.50 -19.79
CA LYS A 363 16.60 -5.52 -19.53
C LYS A 363 17.50 -5.66 -20.75
N SER A 364 18.81 -5.86 -20.55
CA SER A 364 19.70 -6.20 -21.66
C SER A 364 19.53 -7.67 -22.06
N ILE A 365 19.88 -8.03 -23.31
CA ILE A 365 19.88 -9.42 -23.79
C ILE A 365 20.70 -10.33 -22.86
N LYS A 366 21.83 -9.82 -22.34
CA LYS A 366 22.66 -10.48 -21.31
C LYS A 366 21.87 -10.76 -20.02
N ASP A 367 21.02 -9.84 -19.56
CA ASP A 367 20.14 -10.08 -18.41
C ASP A 367 19.06 -11.11 -18.72
N THR A 368 18.49 -11.10 -19.93
CA THR A 368 17.50 -12.07 -20.40
C THR A 368 18.07 -13.49 -20.46
N VAL A 369 19.30 -13.67 -20.95
CA VAL A 369 20.01 -14.96 -20.93
C VAL A 369 20.26 -15.45 -19.50
N LEU A 370 20.71 -14.57 -18.60
CA LEU A 370 20.93 -14.93 -17.19
C LEU A 370 19.61 -15.26 -16.47
N MET A 371 18.51 -14.57 -16.79
CA MET A 371 17.17 -14.91 -16.33
C MET A 371 16.71 -16.29 -16.84
N PHE A 372 16.96 -16.61 -18.12
CA PHE A 372 16.65 -17.94 -18.66
C PHE A 372 17.48 -19.03 -17.97
N ARG A 373 18.79 -18.82 -17.77
CA ARG A 373 19.67 -19.77 -17.07
C ARG A 373 19.30 -19.95 -15.60
N TYR A 374 18.81 -18.89 -14.93
CA TYR A 374 18.29 -18.95 -13.55
C TYR A 374 16.99 -19.76 -13.44
N LEU A 375 16.09 -19.65 -14.43
CA LEU A 375 14.85 -20.43 -14.48
C LEU A 375 15.10 -21.89 -14.89
N ASN A 376 16.12 -22.14 -15.71
CA ASN A 376 16.49 -23.46 -16.21
C ASN A 376 17.28 -24.26 -15.16
N ILE A 377 16.54 -24.77 -14.17
CA ILE A 377 17.07 -25.61 -13.08
C ILE A 377 17.41 -27.01 -13.61
N SER A 378 16.63 -27.51 -14.57
CA SER A 378 16.84 -28.82 -15.20
C SER A 378 18.13 -28.91 -16.04
N GLY A 379 18.63 -27.79 -16.56
CA GLY A 379 19.83 -27.71 -17.40
C GLY A 379 19.60 -28.07 -18.89
N ASN A 380 18.36 -28.37 -19.28
CA ASN A 380 18.03 -29.01 -20.57
C ASN A 380 17.96 -28.03 -21.78
N GLY A 381 18.39 -26.78 -21.64
CA GLY A 381 18.27 -25.75 -22.69
C GLY A 381 16.84 -25.25 -22.97
N VAL A 382 15.82 -25.88 -22.38
CA VAL A 382 14.40 -25.51 -22.44
C VAL A 382 13.82 -25.22 -21.04
N LEU A 383 12.68 -24.52 -20.97
CA LEU A 383 11.93 -24.29 -19.73
C LEU A 383 10.62 -25.07 -19.72
N SER A 384 10.34 -25.73 -18.59
CA SER A 384 9.05 -26.35 -18.28
C SER A 384 8.04 -25.36 -17.68
N SER A 385 6.76 -25.76 -17.63
CA SER A 385 5.69 -24.90 -17.07
C SER A 385 5.85 -24.62 -15.57
N ASP A 386 6.42 -25.54 -14.77
CA ASP A 386 6.63 -25.32 -13.33
C ASP A 386 7.89 -24.46 -13.08
N GLU A 387 8.96 -24.58 -13.89
CA GLU A 387 10.11 -23.66 -13.86
C GLU A 387 9.68 -22.21 -14.19
N PHE A 388 8.87 -22.03 -15.25
CA PHE A 388 8.39 -20.73 -15.71
C PHE A 388 7.53 -19.98 -14.67
N LEU A 389 6.94 -20.66 -13.67
CA LEU A 389 6.19 -19.98 -12.60
C LEU A 389 7.04 -18.95 -11.83
N ASN A 390 8.37 -19.15 -11.76
CA ASN A 390 9.29 -18.24 -11.07
C ASN A 390 9.74 -17.04 -11.95
N VAL A 391 9.17 -16.83 -13.13
CA VAL A 391 9.51 -15.71 -14.02
C VAL A 391 9.39 -14.34 -13.33
N TYR A 392 8.44 -14.16 -12.42
CA TYR A 392 8.33 -12.94 -11.62
C TYR A 392 9.56 -12.68 -10.74
N ASP A 393 10.15 -13.71 -10.12
CA ASP A 393 11.37 -13.56 -9.32
C ASP A 393 12.57 -13.27 -10.23
N ALA A 394 12.70 -13.98 -11.35
CA ALA A 394 13.77 -13.78 -12.32
C ALA A 394 13.79 -12.34 -12.86
N THR A 395 12.63 -11.79 -13.23
CA THR A 395 12.52 -10.41 -13.74
C THR A 395 12.89 -9.33 -12.71
N VAL A 396 12.80 -9.66 -11.41
CA VAL A 396 13.15 -8.78 -10.29
C VAL A 396 14.66 -8.79 -9.98
N LEU A 397 15.44 -9.74 -10.51
CA LEU A 397 16.90 -9.79 -10.34
C LEU A 397 17.61 -8.73 -11.21
N THR A 398 18.68 -8.15 -10.66
CA THR A 398 19.63 -7.28 -11.36
C THR A 398 21.03 -7.91 -11.33
N TRP A 399 21.58 -8.20 -12.52
CA TRP A 399 22.80 -9.00 -12.70
C TRP A 399 24.06 -8.14 -12.86
N GLU A 400 24.94 -8.19 -11.85
CA GLU A 400 26.28 -7.59 -11.92
C GLU A 400 27.36 -8.69 -11.95
N PRO A 401 28.46 -8.55 -12.72
CA PRO A 401 29.54 -9.53 -12.76
C PRO A 401 30.36 -9.50 -11.47
N GLN A 402 30.79 -10.67 -10.97
CA GLN A 402 31.51 -10.79 -9.69
C GLN A 402 32.80 -9.94 -9.64
N TYR A 403 33.47 -9.75 -10.79
CA TYR A 403 34.72 -8.98 -10.91
C TYR A 403 34.56 -7.45 -10.77
N SER A 404 33.38 -6.94 -10.41
CA SER A 404 33.13 -5.51 -10.13
C SER A 404 33.82 -4.97 -8.86
N SER A 405 34.83 -5.66 -8.33
CA SER A 405 35.60 -5.31 -7.13
C SER A 405 36.79 -4.38 -7.40
N VAL A 406 37.14 -4.13 -8.67
CA VAL A 406 38.19 -3.17 -9.05
C VAL A 406 37.85 -1.76 -8.53
N PRO A 407 38.74 -1.09 -7.76
CA PRO A 407 38.45 0.25 -7.26
C PRO A 407 38.28 1.28 -8.39
N TRP A 408 37.23 2.10 -8.29
CA TRP A 408 36.83 3.06 -9.33
C TRP A 408 37.95 4.02 -9.78
N TYR A 409 38.88 4.33 -8.86
CA TYR A 409 40.01 5.22 -9.09
C TYR A 409 41.17 4.59 -9.90
N HIS A 410 41.12 3.30 -10.23
CA HIS A 410 42.17 2.64 -11.02
C HIS A 410 42.26 3.17 -12.48
N MET A 411 41.22 3.83 -12.98
CA MET A 411 41.22 4.47 -14.31
C MET A 411 41.40 6.00 -14.24
N THR A 412 41.79 6.54 -13.08
CA THR A 412 41.93 8.00 -12.88
C THR A 412 43.39 8.45 -12.86
N TRP A 413 43.62 9.76 -12.97
CA TRP A 413 44.95 10.37 -13.03
C TRP A 413 45.81 9.99 -11.79
N PRO A 414 47.08 9.57 -11.94
CA PRO A 414 47.88 9.02 -10.83
C PRO A 414 47.94 9.82 -9.52
N PRO A 415 48.01 11.17 -9.47
CA PRO A 415 47.94 11.89 -8.20
C PRO A 415 46.57 11.71 -7.51
N LEU A 416 45.47 11.68 -8.28
CA LEU A 416 44.13 11.39 -7.74
C LEU A 416 44.04 9.96 -7.21
N GLN A 417 44.67 9.01 -7.90
CA GLN A 417 44.75 7.61 -7.49
C GLN A 417 45.38 7.46 -6.10
N ILE A 418 46.48 8.19 -5.82
CA ILE A 418 47.14 8.22 -4.51
C ILE A 418 46.20 8.79 -3.43
N PHE A 419 45.53 9.92 -3.69
CA PHE A 419 44.57 10.49 -2.74
C PHE A 419 43.38 9.55 -2.47
N CYS A 420 42.88 8.84 -3.48
CA CYS A 420 41.78 7.89 -3.32
C CYS A 420 42.22 6.61 -2.58
N GLN A 421 43.44 6.12 -2.79
CA GLN A 421 44.04 5.04 -2.00
C GLN A 421 44.19 5.45 -0.52
N GLY A 422 44.68 6.65 -0.25
CA GLY A 422 44.78 7.21 1.10
C GLY A 422 43.42 7.36 1.79
N ALA A 423 42.42 7.87 1.07
CA ALA A 423 41.05 7.96 1.56
C ALA A 423 40.44 6.56 1.83
N HIS A 424 40.71 5.57 0.98
CA HIS A 424 40.26 4.19 1.20
C HIS A 424 40.91 3.56 2.44
N ALA A 425 42.23 3.75 2.63
CA ALA A 425 42.95 3.31 3.82
C ALA A 425 42.43 3.97 5.10
N ALA A 426 42.09 5.27 5.06
CA ALA A 426 41.50 5.98 6.18
C ALA A 426 40.11 5.43 6.59
N ILE A 427 39.27 5.06 5.61
CA ILE A 427 37.95 4.43 5.87
C ILE A 427 38.11 2.99 6.40
N ALA A 428 39.12 2.26 5.92
CA ALA A 428 39.40 0.88 6.35
C ALA A 428 39.95 0.80 7.80
N TRP A 429 40.39 1.91 8.38
CA TRP A 429 40.90 1.97 9.75
C TRP A 429 39.77 1.71 10.77
N PRO A 430 39.88 0.70 11.66
CA PRO A 430 38.77 0.25 12.50
C PRO A 430 38.27 1.31 13.52
N TYR A 431 39.06 2.36 13.78
CA TYR A 431 38.69 3.45 14.67
C TYR A 431 38.03 4.65 13.94
N PHE A 432 37.98 4.66 12.61
CA PHE A 432 37.45 5.79 11.83
C PHE A 432 35.96 6.07 12.14
N GLU A 433 35.10 5.05 12.11
CA GLU A 433 33.69 5.20 12.49
C GLU A 433 33.55 5.61 13.98
N THR A 434 34.41 5.10 14.87
CA THR A 434 34.43 5.50 16.30
C THR A 434 34.73 6.99 16.47
N LEU A 435 35.68 7.52 15.69
CA LEU A 435 36.00 8.96 15.64
C LEU A 435 34.81 9.78 15.13
N VAL A 436 34.10 9.32 14.09
CA VAL A 436 32.87 9.98 13.62
C VAL A 436 31.80 10.00 14.73
N TYR A 437 31.64 8.93 15.50
CA TYR A 437 30.71 8.91 16.63
C TYR A 437 31.12 9.82 17.80
N THR A 438 32.42 9.97 18.12
CA THR A 438 32.84 10.94 19.15
C THR A 438 32.63 12.39 18.69
N VAL A 439 32.84 12.69 17.41
CA VAL A 439 32.51 14.02 16.82
C VAL A 439 31.00 14.30 16.89
N ILE A 440 30.14 13.30 16.61
CA ILE A 440 28.68 13.42 16.79
C ILE A 440 28.32 13.69 18.25
N ILE A 441 28.88 12.94 19.21
CA ILE A 441 28.60 13.12 20.64
C ILE A 441 29.07 14.50 21.13
N GLY A 442 30.28 14.92 20.77
CA GLY A 442 30.82 16.24 21.11
C GLY A 442 29.97 17.38 20.53
N ASN A 443 29.43 17.22 19.32
CA ASN A 443 28.51 18.18 18.73
C ASN A 443 27.14 18.23 19.45
N GLY A 444 26.69 17.10 20.00
CA GLY A 444 25.49 17.04 20.83
C GLY A 444 25.67 17.76 22.17
N ILE A 445 26.81 17.53 22.84
CA ILE A 445 27.18 18.24 24.07
C ILE A 445 27.27 19.75 23.81
N ALA A 446 27.96 20.18 22.73
CA ALA A 446 28.02 21.59 22.35
C ALA A 446 26.63 22.20 22.11
N MET A 447 25.71 21.46 21.49
CA MET A 447 24.33 21.90 21.26
C MET A 447 23.54 22.09 22.57
N VAL A 448 23.73 21.21 23.56
CA VAL A 448 23.13 21.35 24.90
C VAL A 448 23.74 22.55 25.64
N CYS A 449 25.06 22.74 25.60
CA CYS A 449 25.73 23.91 26.18
C CYS A 449 25.23 25.23 25.56
N ARG A 450 24.95 25.25 24.25
CA ARG A 450 24.34 26.42 23.57
C ARG A 450 22.88 26.64 23.98
N LEU A 451 22.10 25.59 24.20
CA LEU A 451 20.70 25.71 24.65
C LEU A 451 20.60 26.32 26.06
N ILE A 452 21.59 26.07 26.92
CA ILE A 452 21.68 26.68 28.27
C ILE A 452 22.02 28.18 28.18
N GLN A 453 22.74 28.61 27.14
CA GLN A 453 23.09 30.02 26.89
C GLN A 453 21.91 30.79 26.26
N THR A 454 20.89 31.06 27.07
CA THR A 454 19.66 31.72 26.62
C THR A 454 19.80 33.24 26.55
N GLU A 455 19.83 33.77 25.32
CA GLU A 455 19.67 35.20 25.03
C GLU A 455 18.18 35.62 25.09
N PRO A 456 17.84 36.82 25.60
CA PRO A 456 16.44 37.27 25.71
C PRO A 456 15.77 37.50 24.34
N ASN A 457 16.54 37.85 23.31
CA ASN A 457 16.02 38.04 21.95
C ASN A 457 15.96 36.68 21.23
N ARG A 458 14.74 36.18 20.97
CA ARG A 458 14.50 34.90 20.28
C ARG A 458 15.27 34.75 18.96
N GLU A 459 15.31 35.79 18.14
CA GLU A 459 16.04 35.80 16.86
C GLU A 459 17.56 35.69 17.06
N LYS A 460 18.13 36.43 18.03
CA LYS A 460 19.56 36.34 18.36
C LYS A 460 19.91 34.97 18.93
N SER A 461 19.07 34.41 19.79
CA SER A 461 19.20 33.04 20.31
C SER A 461 19.17 32.00 19.17
N ALA A 462 18.20 32.12 18.25
CA ALA A 462 18.11 31.27 17.06
C ALA A 462 19.36 31.36 16.17
N HIS A 463 19.85 32.56 15.91
CA HIS A 463 21.02 32.79 15.05
C HIS A 463 22.34 32.34 15.73
N LEU A 464 22.46 32.53 17.04
CA LEU A 464 23.56 32.02 17.87
C LEU A 464 23.55 30.48 17.93
N PHE A 465 22.38 29.84 17.88
CA PHE A 465 22.25 28.39 17.86
C PHE A 465 22.48 27.79 16.46
N ALA A 466 22.00 28.43 15.38
CA ALA A 466 22.01 27.86 14.03
C ALA A 466 23.22 28.24 13.16
N ALA A 467 23.85 29.40 13.38
CA ALA A 467 24.85 29.97 12.47
C ALA A 467 26.15 30.44 13.19
N CYS A 468 26.47 29.85 14.35
CA CYS A 468 27.70 30.13 15.09
C CYS A 468 28.88 29.26 14.62
N TRP A 469 30.11 29.65 15.04
CA TRP A 469 31.37 28.99 14.66
C TRP A 469 31.40 27.48 14.94
N ASP A 470 30.70 27.02 15.96
CA ASP A 470 30.60 25.60 16.30
C ASP A 470 29.84 24.82 15.22
N THR A 471 28.81 25.42 14.63
CA THR A 471 28.04 24.83 13.53
C THR A 471 28.89 24.72 12.27
N LEU A 472 29.72 25.72 11.99
CA LEU A 472 30.68 25.69 10.89
C LEU A 472 31.79 24.66 11.11
N LEU A 473 32.38 24.59 12.32
CA LEU A 473 33.39 23.59 12.67
C LEU A 473 32.88 22.17 12.51
N PHE A 474 31.78 21.82 13.20
CA PHE A 474 31.22 20.47 13.12
C PHE A 474 30.61 20.17 11.75
N GLY A 475 30.07 21.17 11.05
CA GLY A 475 29.62 21.04 9.66
C GLY A 475 30.78 20.69 8.72
N GLY A 476 31.90 21.42 8.81
CA GLY A 476 33.12 21.16 8.05
C GLY A 476 33.69 19.76 8.29
N LEU A 477 33.71 19.29 9.55
CA LEU A 477 34.12 17.92 9.89
C LEU A 477 33.22 16.86 9.21
N PHE A 478 31.90 17.06 9.17
CA PHE A 478 30.99 16.13 8.47
C PHE A 478 31.05 16.24 6.94
N VAL A 479 31.44 17.39 6.39
CA VAL A 479 31.71 17.53 4.95
C VAL A 479 33.02 16.83 4.58
N ALA A 480 34.07 16.95 5.41
CA ALA A 480 35.34 16.23 5.22
C ALA A 480 35.16 14.71 5.36
N GLU A 481 34.36 14.25 6.32
CA GLU A 481 33.94 12.84 6.45
C GLU A 481 33.26 12.34 5.17
N ALA A 482 32.24 13.07 4.69
CA ALA A 482 31.50 12.71 3.50
C ALA A 482 32.38 12.69 2.25
N LEU A 483 33.25 13.70 2.06
CA LEU A 483 34.19 13.78 0.95
C LEU A 483 35.18 12.60 0.96
N THR A 484 35.76 12.29 2.12
CA THR A 484 36.65 11.13 2.30
C THR A 484 35.93 9.83 1.90
N LYS A 485 34.70 9.62 2.40
CA LYS A 485 33.87 8.47 2.05
C LYS A 485 33.51 8.41 0.56
N VAL A 486 33.25 9.53 -0.10
CA VAL A 486 33.00 9.59 -1.56
C VAL A 486 34.26 9.24 -2.35
N MET A 487 35.43 9.75 -1.96
CA MET A 487 36.70 9.45 -2.63
C MET A 487 37.10 7.97 -2.47
N GLY A 488 37.04 7.42 -1.27
CA GLY A 488 37.46 6.04 -1.00
C GLY A 488 36.49 4.95 -1.46
N LEU A 489 35.18 5.26 -1.63
CA LEU A 489 34.17 4.28 -2.06
C LEU A 489 33.65 4.51 -3.49
N GLY A 490 33.73 5.73 -4.01
CA GLY A 490 33.12 6.14 -5.27
C GLY A 490 31.64 6.54 -5.10
N ILE A 491 31.20 7.54 -5.87
CA ILE A 491 29.89 8.20 -5.66
C ILE A 491 28.70 7.24 -5.76
N ARG A 492 28.72 6.27 -6.69
CA ARG A 492 27.66 5.24 -6.84
C ARG A 492 27.52 4.36 -5.60
N ARG A 493 28.63 3.98 -4.96
CA ARG A 493 28.67 3.12 -3.75
C ARG A 493 28.45 3.92 -2.46
N TYR A 494 28.76 5.22 -2.47
CA TYR A 494 28.38 6.12 -1.40
C TYR A 494 26.86 6.32 -1.36
N LEU A 495 26.24 6.68 -2.49
CA LEU A 495 24.80 6.98 -2.58
C LEU A 495 23.90 5.75 -2.42
N SER A 496 24.36 4.54 -2.75
CA SER A 496 23.61 3.31 -2.50
C SER A 496 23.48 2.95 -1.02
N SER A 497 24.30 3.52 -0.14
CA SER A 497 24.15 3.41 1.31
C SER A 497 23.14 4.45 1.82
N GLY A 498 21.93 4.01 2.15
CA GLY A 498 20.90 4.89 2.73
C GLY A 498 21.32 5.61 4.02
N TRP A 499 22.28 5.06 4.77
CA TRP A 499 22.87 5.73 5.94
C TRP A 499 23.87 6.83 5.59
N ASN A 500 24.53 6.75 4.43
CA ASN A 500 25.39 7.82 3.92
C ASN A 500 24.56 8.92 3.26
N LEU A 501 23.52 8.53 2.51
CA LEU A 501 22.52 9.46 1.95
C LEU A 501 21.83 10.26 3.06
N PHE A 502 21.54 9.63 4.21
CA PHE A 502 21.03 10.32 5.40
C PHE A 502 22.03 11.32 6.01
N ASP A 503 23.33 11.00 6.04
CA ASP A 503 24.35 11.93 6.51
C ASP A 503 24.45 13.14 5.56
N LEU A 504 24.55 12.90 4.25
CA LEU A 504 24.56 13.96 3.24
C LEU A 504 23.30 14.83 3.34
N GLY A 505 22.11 14.24 3.44
CA GLY A 505 20.85 14.96 3.61
C GLY A 505 20.80 15.82 4.88
N THR A 506 21.26 15.29 6.02
CA THR A 506 21.32 16.07 7.28
C THR A 506 22.39 17.16 7.25
N SER A 507 23.52 16.96 6.55
CA SER A 507 24.52 18.01 6.33
C SER A 507 23.97 19.13 5.43
N MET A 508 23.22 18.79 4.37
CA MET A 508 22.59 19.77 3.48
C MET A 508 21.46 20.55 4.18
N LEU A 509 20.60 19.89 4.95
CA LEU A 509 19.56 20.57 5.76
C LEU A 509 20.17 21.56 6.75
N VAL A 510 21.32 21.25 7.35
CA VAL A 510 22.06 22.18 8.21
C VAL A 510 22.54 23.40 7.44
N LEU A 511 23.12 23.21 6.25
CA LEU A 511 23.60 24.32 5.42
C LEU A 511 22.45 25.22 4.94
N ILE A 512 21.33 24.61 4.54
CA ILE A 512 20.08 25.30 4.20
C ILE A 512 19.53 26.06 5.40
N GLY A 513 19.56 25.49 6.61
CA GLY A 513 19.09 26.15 7.82
C GLY A 513 19.93 27.36 8.23
N ALA A 514 21.26 27.25 8.14
CA ALA A 514 22.17 28.36 8.43
C ALA A 514 22.03 29.50 7.39
N CYS A 515 22.05 29.18 6.10
CA CYS A 515 21.88 30.16 5.02
C CYS A 515 20.46 30.78 5.01
N GLY A 516 19.44 29.95 5.23
CA GLY A 516 18.04 30.38 5.31
C GLY A 516 17.80 31.37 6.44
N LEU A 517 18.47 31.21 7.58
CA LEU A 517 18.37 32.16 8.70
C LEU A 517 19.19 33.44 8.48
N THR A 518 20.29 33.42 7.71
CA THR A 518 20.98 34.66 7.31
C THR A 518 20.21 35.45 6.25
N LEU A 519 19.39 34.79 5.43
CA LEU A 519 18.51 35.44 4.44
C LEU A 519 17.16 35.88 5.03
N PHE A 520 16.62 35.10 5.97
CA PHE A 520 15.32 35.33 6.61
C PHE A 520 15.43 35.20 8.15
N PRO A 521 15.91 36.23 8.87
CA PRO A 521 16.15 36.15 10.32
C PRO A 521 14.91 35.80 11.17
N THR A 522 13.72 36.10 10.67
CA THR A 522 12.43 35.78 11.30
C THR A 522 12.03 34.30 11.15
N ALA A 523 12.68 33.54 10.26
CA ALA A 523 12.36 32.14 9.95
C ALA A 523 12.96 31.16 10.97
N VAL A 524 12.67 31.37 12.26
CA VAL A 524 13.23 30.62 13.41
C VAL A 524 13.07 29.10 13.30
N PHE A 525 12.10 28.59 12.53
CA PHE A 525 11.93 27.14 12.31
C PHE A 525 13.16 26.46 11.69
N PHE A 526 14.02 27.17 10.95
CA PHE A 526 15.27 26.62 10.40
C PHE A 526 16.22 26.05 11.49
N VAL A 527 16.10 26.52 12.73
CA VAL A 527 16.83 25.99 13.90
C VAL A 527 16.64 24.47 14.05
N VAL A 528 15.46 23.93 13.71
CA VAL A 528 15.11 22.51 13.87
C VAL A 528 16.00 21.59 13.03
N PHE A 529 16.61 22.09 11.95
CA PHE A 529 17.54 21.30 11.13
C PHE A 529 18.86 21.00 11.84
N ARG A 530 19.32 21.83 12.80
CA ARG A 530 20.57 21.57 13.54
C ARG A 530 20.45 20.30 14.42
N PRO A 531 19.39 20.08 15.22
CA PRO A 531 19.18 18.83 15.98
C PRO A 531 19.08 17.55 15.16
N LEU A 532 18.52 17.55 13.94
CA LEU A 532 18.24 16.33 13.17
C LEU A 532 19.47 15.43 12.92
N ARG A 533 20.68 16.02 12.86
CA ARG A 533 21.94 15.27 12.77
C ARG A 533 22.17 14.30 13.95
N MET A 534 21.58 14.55 15.13
CA MET A 534 21.74 13.67 16.32
C MET A 534 21.13 12.28 16.11
N LEU A 535 20.18 12.15 15.17
CA LEU A 535 19.64 10.87 14.74
C LEU A 535 20.72 9.92 14.18
N ARG A 536 21.87 10.44 13.72
CA ARG A 536 23.04 9.62 13.33
C ARG A 536 23.56 8.74 14.47
N LEU A 537 23.37 9.15 15.74
CA LEU A 537 23.77 8.36 16.92
C LEU A 537 23.04 7.00 16.99
N PHE A 538 21.85 6.88 16.39
CA PHE A 538 21.11 5.61 16.31
C PHE A 538 21.78 4.55 15.43
N LYS A 539 22.80 4.91 14.62
CA LYS A 539 23.62 3.95 13.86
C LYS A 539 24.40 2.99 14.76
N ILE A 540 24.87 3.47 15.92
CA ILE A 540 25.77 2.75 16.84
C ILE A 540 25.13 1.44 17.32
N LYS A 541 23.94 1.53 17.92
CA LYS A 541 23.28 0.38 18.54
C LYS A 541 22.55 -0.44 17.47
N LYS A 542 23.03 -1.67 17.22
CA LYS A 542 22.43 -2.64 16.26
C LYS A 542 20.89 -2.66 16.32
N ARG A 543 20.31 -2.72 17.54
CA ARG A 543 18.85 -2.73 17.77
C ARG A 543 18.14 -1.51 17.17
N TYR A 544 18.70 -0.30 17.28
CA TYR A 544 18.08 0.91 16.72
C TYR A 544 18.21 0.94 15.19
N ARG A 545 19.39 0.62 14.65
CA ARG A 545 19.59 0.47 13.21
C ARG A 545 18.63 -0.56 12.59
N ASP A 546 18.35 -1.65 13.31
CA ASP A 546 17.39 -2.67 12.89
C ASP A 546 15.94 -2.14 12.91
N VAL A 547 15.56 -1.33 13.91
CA VAL A 547 14.25 -0.66 14.01
C VAL A 547 14.06 0.42 12.93
N PHE A 548 15.01 1.34 12.72
CA PHE A 548 14.89 2.30 11.60
C PHE A 548 14.83 1.58 10.25
N GLY A 549 15.53 0.45 10.12
CA GLY A 549 15.39 -0.45 8.97
C GLY A 549 14.03 -1.16 8.86
N THR A 550 13.24 -1.34 9.93
CA THR A 550 11.83 -1.77 9.78
C THR A 550 11.03 -0.63 9.18
N LEU A 551 11.11 0.57 9.78
CA LEU A 551 10.31 1.73 9.41
C LEU A 551 10.50 2.14 7.94
N VAL A 552 11.73 2.12 7.41
CA VAL A 552 11.98 2.42 5.99
C VAL A 552 11.37 1.36 5.06
N ILE A 553 11.45 0.07 5.39
CA ILE A 553 10.85 -1.01 4.59
C ILE A 553 9.32 -1.02 4.69
N LEU A 554 8.77 -0.59 5.83
CA LEU A 554 7.33 -0.46 6.05
C LEU A 554 6.76 0.89 5.59
N SER A 555 7.60 1.87 5.22
CA SER A 555 7.19 3.22 4.81
C SER A 555 6.07 3.26 3.76
N PRO A 556 6.05 2.40 2.71
CA PRO A 556 4.94 2.37 1.75
C PRO A 556 3.60 1.93 2.38
N LEU A 557 3.62 1.08 3.41
CA LEU A 557 2.45 0.73 4.21
C LEU A 557 2.04 1.92 5.11
N MET A 558 3.01 2.61 5.74
CA MET A 558 2.76 3.81 6.55
C MET A 558 2.08 4.93 5.75
N CYS A 559 2.57 5.18 4.54
CA CYS A 559 1.97 6.16 3.63
C CYS A 559 0.56 5.72 3.22
N SER A 560 0.36 4.44 2.92
CA SER A 560 -0.98 3.90 2.59
C SER A 560 -1.97 4.07 3.74
N THR A 561 -1.59 3.79 4.99
CA THR A 561 -2.47 3.94 6.17
C THR A 561 -2.70 5.40 6.55
N ALA A 562 -1.69 6.26 6.43
CA ALA A 562 -1.84 7.70 6.64
C ALA A 562 -2.81 8.33 5.63
N ILE A 563 -2.78 7.93 4.36
CA ILE A 563 -3.76 8.39 3.36
C ILE A 563 -5.17 7.89 3.71
N VAL A 564 -5.35 6.68 4.25
CA VAL A 564 -6.68 6.22 4.72
C VAL A 564 -7.20 7.09 5.87
N MET A 565 -6.36 7.47 6.83
CA MET A 565 -6.74 8.41 7.89
C MET A 565 -7.09 9.80 7.32
N LEU A 566 -6.33 10.29 6.35
CA LEU A 566 -6.61 11.58 5.68
C LEU A 566 -7.94 11.54 4.90
N VAL A 567 -8.23 10.44 4.20
CA VAL A 567 -9.51 10.23 3.51
C VAL A 567 -10.69 10.19 4.51
N LEU A 568 -10.52 9.55 5.66
CA LEU A 568 -11.51 9.55 6.74
C LEU A 568 -11.73 10.96 7.32
N TYR A 569 -10.63 11.69 7.61
CA TYR A 569 -10.72 13.07 8.08
C TYR A 569 -11.36 13.99 7.03
N TYR A 570 -11.06 13.83 5.74
CA TYR A 570 -11.69 14.63 4.68
C TYR A 570 -13.21 14.40 4.64
N PHE A 571 -13.66 13.14 4.67
CA PHE A 571 -15.08 12.79 4.67
C PHE A 571 -15.82 13.45 5.84
N PHE A 572 -15.28 13.34 7.07
CA PHE A 572 -15.86 13.97 8.24
C PHE A 572 -15.71 15.50 8.23
N ALA A 573 -14.59 16.05 7.75
CA ALA A 573 -14.35 17.50 7.72
C ALA A 573 -15.35 18.22 6.80
N ILE A 574 -15.64 17.68 5.61
CA ILE A 574 -16.71 18.22 4.75
C ILE A 574 -18.03 18.25 5.53
N ILE A 575 -18.44 17.14 6.16
CA ILE A 575 -19.70 17.05 6.90
C ILE A 575 -19.72 18.03 8.09
N GLY A 576 -18.61 18.15 8.82
CA GLY A 576 -18.46 19.07 9.95
C GLY A 576 -18.49 20.54 9.52
N MET A 577 -17.89 20.90 8.38
CA MET A 577 -17.99 22.25 7.83
C MET A 577 -19.43 22.59 7.45
N GLU A 578 -20.10 21.72 6.69
CA GLU A 578 -21.48 21.93 6.23
C GLU A 578 -22.49 21.98 7.40
N LEU A 579 -22.18 21.36 8.55
CA LEU A 579 -23.03 21.36 9.75
C LEU A 579 -22.69 22.44 10.79
N PHE A 580 -21.44 22.87 10.91
CA PHE A 580 -20.95 23.66 12.06
C PHE A 580 -20.17 24.94 11.71
N ALA A 581 -19.89 25.25 10.44
CA ALA A 581 -19.21 26.48 10.06
C ALA A 581 -20.04 27.73 10.43
N GLY A 582 -19.38 28.81 10.84
CA GLY A 582 -20.01 30.11 11.12
C GLY A 582 -20.67 30.26 12.50
N TYR A 583 -20.66 29.21 13.35
CA TYR A 583 -21.06 29.32 14.75
C TYR A 583 -19.92 29.90 15.59
N ASP A 584 -20.09 31.09 16.15
CA ASP A 584 -19.07 31.71 17.01
C ASP A 584 -18.98 31.02 18.39
N MET A 585 -17.85 30.37 18.63
CA MET A 585 -17.57 29.63 19.87
C MET A 585 -16.95 30.51 20.97
N ARG A 586 -16.77 31.81 20.78
CA ARG A 586 -16.20 32.72 21.79
C ARG A 586 -17.25 33.10 22.84
N ASN A 587 -16.97 32.84 24.13
CA ASN A 587 -17.90 33.09 25.25
C ASN A 587 -19.28 32.40 25.09
N CYS A 588 -19.32 31.26 24.41
CA CYS A 588 -20.52 30.43 24.26
C CYS A 588 -20.81 29.60 25.53
N CYS A 589 -21.82 28.72 25.48
CA CYS A 589 -22.08 27.69 26.49
C CYS A 589 -22.26 28.17 27.95
N LYS A 590 -22.84 29.37 28.14
CA LYS A 590 -23.11 29.97 29.45
C LYS A 590 -24.00 29.08 30.33
N ASN A 591 -23.74 29.05 31.64
CA ASN A 591 -24.40 28.21 32.66
C ASN A 591 -24.22 26.68 32.46
N THR A 592 -23.23 26.24 31.69
CA THR A 592 -22.92 24.82 31.46
C THR A 592 -21.57 24.40 32.02
N SER A 593 -21.34 23.09 32.16
CA SER A 593 -20.07 22.53 32.64
C SER A 593 -18.89 22.70 31.69
N VAL A 594 -19.09 23.30 30.50
CA VAL A 594 -17.99 23.59 29.55
C VAL A 594 -17.71 25.09 29.39
N GLU A 595 -18.42 25.98 30.10
CA GLU A 595 -18.30 27.44 29.95
C GLU A 595 -16.84 27.93 30.09
N ASP A 596 -16.11 27.45 31.12
CA ASP A 596 -14.74 27.87 31.41
C ASP A 596 -13.74 27.60 30.27
N PHE A 597 -14.00 26.58 29.44
CA PHE A 597 -13.13 26.22 28.31
C PHE A 597 -13.27 27.14 27.10
N TYR A 598 -14.33 27.96 27.04
CA TYR A 598 -14.65 28.87 25.92
C TYR A 598 -14.64 30.36 26.32
N LYS A 599 -14.23 30.69 27.54
CA LYS A 599 -14.08 32.07 28.02
C LYS A 599 -12.97 32.79 27.24
N TYR A 600 -13.35 33.87 26.57
CA TYR A 600 -12.49 34.71 25.74
C TYR A 600 -12.50 36.16 26.25
N SER A 601 -11.31 36.74 26.50
CA SER A 601 -11.14 38.14 26.87
C SER A 601 -10.07 38.78 26.00
N ALA A 602 -10.43 39.89 25.33
CA ALA A 602 -9.49 40.64 24.50
C ALA A 602 -8.46 41.46 25.31
N ASN A 603 -8.81 41.85 26.53
CA ASN A 603 -8.05 42.83 27.33
C ASN A 603 -7.51 42.28 28.66
N GLY A 604 -7.70 40.98 28.96
CA GLY A 604 -7.34 40.38 30.24
C GLY A 604 -6.37 39.21 30.12
N SER A 605 -5.36 39.16 31.00
CA SER A 605 -4.34 38.11 31.08
C SER A 605 -4.84 36.75 31.62
N THR A 606 -6.15 36.57 31.75
CA THR A 606 -6.79 35.53 32.59
C THR A 606 -7.91 34.73 31.89
N SER A 607 -8.11 34.88 30.58
CA SER A 607 -9.02 33.99 29.83
C SER A 607 -8.35 32.63 29.55
N LEU A 608 -8.67 31.64 30.39
CA LEU A 608 -8.05 30.29 30.38
C LEU A 608 -8.62 29.31 29.33
N GLY A 609 -9.64 29.71 28.56
CA GLY A 609 -10.34 28.84 27.63
C GLY A 609 -9.98 29.09 26.16
N TYR A 610 -9.08 28.28 25.58
CA TYR A 610 -8.69 28.38 24.17
C TYR A 610 -9.52 27.49 23.21
N TYR A 611 -10.52 26.74 23.69
CA TYR A 611 -11.26 25.78 22.85
C TYR A 611 -12.11 26.46 21.76
N TYR A 612 -12.35 27.77 21.82
CA TYR A 612 -12.99 28.54 20.74
C TYR A 612 -12.18 28.55 19.43
N LEU A 613 -10.90 28.15 19.44
CA LEU A 613 -10.10 27.96 18.23
C LEU A 613 -10.44 26.67 17.47
N ASN A 614 -11.12 25.72 18.12
CA ASN A 614 -11.45 24.42 17.56
C ASN A 614 -12.78 24.47 16.78
N THR A 615 -12.76 25.23 15.67
CA THR A 615 -13.92 25.42 14.79
C THR A 615 -13.93 24.47 13.60
N PHE A 616 -15.04 24.47 12.86
CA PHE A 616 -15.17 23.83 11.55
C PHE A 616 -15.37 24.88 10.44
N ASP A 617 -14.77 26.06 10.55
CA ASP A 617 -14.94 27.12 9.55
C ASP A 617 -14.15 26.89 8.25
N ASN A 618 -13.19 25.95 8.25
CA ASN A 618 -12.25 25.74 7.15
C ASN A 618 -11.70 24.31 7.19
N LEU A 619 -11.41 23.71 6.02
CA LEU A 619 -10.91 22.34 5.91
C LEU A 619 -9.65 22.07 6.76
N MET A 620 -8.76 23.06 6.90
CA MET A 620 -7.56 22.94 7.73
C MET A 620 -7.86 23.01 9.24
N ALA A 621 -8.84 23.82 9.66
CA ALA A 621 -9.29 23.87 11.05
C ALA A 621 -10.02 22.57 11.42
N SER A 622 -10.97 22.14 10.59
CA SER A 622 -11.66 20.84 10.72
C SER A 622 -10.67 19.66 10.73
N GLY A 623 -9.63 19.70 9.90
CA GLY A 623 -8.59 18.67 9.89
C GLY A 623 -7.82 18.58 11.21
N MET A 624 -7.57 19.73 11.86
CA MET A 624 -6.92 19.78 13.18
C MET A 624 -7.87 19.33 14.30
N THR A 625 -9.13 19.77 14.31
CA THR A 625 -10.09 19.37 15.35
C THR A 625 -10.40 17.87 15.29
N LEU A 626 -10.51 17.28 14.10
CA LEU A 626 -10.65 15.84 13.93
C LEU A 626 -9.38 15.08 14.35
N PHE A 627 -8.18 15.65 14.17
CA PHE A 627 -6.96 15.08 14.71
C PHE A 627 -6.95 15.08 16.25
N GLU A 628 -7.31 16.20 16.90
CA GLU A 628 -7.41 16.28 18.36
C GLU A 628 -8.46 15.31 18.93
N LEU A 629 -9.64 15.21 18.30
CA LEU A 629 -10.65 14.22 18.64
C LEU A 629 -10.13 12.78 18.51
N THR A 630 -9.23 12.50 17.55
CA THR A 630 -8.60 11.17 17.37
C THR A 630 -7.55 10.86 18.44
N VAL A 631 -7.04 11.87 19.17
CA VAL A 631 -6.21 11.68 20.38
C VAL A 631 -7.08 11.36 21.61
N VAL A 632 -8.41 11.45 21.51
CA VAL A 632 -9.41 11.03 22.50
C VAL A 632 -9.42 11.82 23.82
N ASN A 633 -8.38 12.57 24.15
CA ASN A 633 -8.38 13.42 25.35
C ASN A 633 -9.37 14.61 25.21
N ASN A 634 -10.10 14.95 26.28
CA ASN A 634 -11.05 16.08 26.37
C ASN A 634 -12.13 16.17 25.27
N TRP A 635 -12.33 15.14 24.43
CA TRP A 635 -13.22 15.18 23.26
C TRP A 635 -14.67 15.58 23.59
N PHE A 636 -15.13 15.21 24.78
CA PHE A 636 -16.46 15.53 25.29
C PHE A 636 -16.69 17.04 25.54
N VAL A 637 -15.62 17.83 25.72
CA VAL A 637 -15.70 19.30 25.86
C VAL A 637 -16.11 19.94 24.53
N LEU A 638 -15.57 19.44 23.42
CA LEU A 638 -15.95 19.89 22.08
C LEU A 638 -17.37 19.41 21.73
N MET A 639 -17.65 18.12 21.96
CA MET A 639 -18.98 17.53 21.72
C MET A 639 -20.10 18.27 22.48
N ASN A 640 -19.92 18.55 23.78
CA ASN A 640 -20.96 19.21 24.56
C ASN A 640 -21.10 20.71 24.21
N ALA A 641 -20.05 21.37 23.72
CA ALA A 641 -20.17 22.75 23.27
C ALA A 641 -21.06 22.87 22.02
N TYR A 642 -20.80 22.06 20.97
CA TYR A 642 -21.67 22.01 19.79
C TYR A 642 -23.08 21.47 20.12
N ALA A 643 -23.22 20.58 21.11
CA ALA A 643 -24.54 20.14 21.58
C ALA A 643 -25.37 21.28 22.20
N VAL A 644 -24.72 22.30 22.77
CA VAL A 644 -25.36 23.47 23.39
C VAL A 644 -25.56 24.63 22.39
N THR A 645 -24.64 24.83 21.44
CA THR A 645 -24.75 25.93 20.45
C THR A 645 -25.57 25.59 19.21
N VAL A 646 -25.48 24.35 18.72
CA VAL A 646 -26.12 23.89 17.46
C VAL A 646 -27.29 22.92 17.74
N GLY A 647 -27.15 22.09 18.77
CA GLY A 647 -28.24 21.27 19.31
C GLY A 647 -27.84 19.82 19.64
N MET A 648 -28.63 19.17 20.48
CA MET A 648 -28.29 17.88 21.12
C MET A 648 -28.03 16.71 20.15
N TYR A 649 -28.57 16.78 18.92
CA TYR A 649 -28.35 15.77 17.87
C TYR A 649 -26.89 15.72 17.40
N THR A 650 -26.14 16.81 17.53
CA THR A 650 -24.71 16.87 17.14
C THR A 650 -23.84 15.90 17.95
N ARG A 651 -24.26 15.49 19.15
CA ARG A 651 -23.61 14.41 19.94
C ARG A 651 -23.40 13.14 19.09
N ALA A 652 -24.33 12.81 18.19
CA ALA A 652 -24.22 11.64 17.32
C ALA A 652 -23.02 11.74 16.34
N TYR A 653 -22.74 12.91 15.78
CA TYR A 653 -21.60 13.11 14.87
C TYR A 653 -20.27 12.77 15.57
N PHE A 654 -20.04 13.31 16.77
CA PHE A 654 -18.81 13.05 17.54
C PHE A 654 -18.70 11.58 17.99
N MET A 655 -19.83 10.96 18.40
CA MET A 655 -19.85 9.53 18.77
C MET A 655 -19.59 8.62 17.56
N THR A 656 -20.18 8.88 16.40
CA THR A 656 -19.91 8.11 15.17
C THR A 656 -18.48 8.32 14.68
N PHE A 657 -17.95 9.55 14.76
CA PHE A 657 -16.54 9.81 14.46
C PHE A 657 -15.61 9.01 15.38
N TYR A 658 -15.84 9.03 16.69
CA TYR A 658 -15.08 8.24 17.67
C TYR A 658 -15.12 6.74 17.35
N LEU A 659 -16.30 6.15 17.11
CA LEU A 659 -16.42 4.72 16.82
C LEU A 659 -15.68 4.33 15.52
N ILE A 660 -15.81 5.11 14.45
CA ILE A 660 -15.13 4.80 13.19
C ILE A 660 -13.62 5.03 13.28
N THR A 661 -13.15 6.13 13.91
CA THR A 661 -11.71 6.35 14.11
C THR A 661 -11.08 5.31 15.02
N MET A 662 -11.75 4.89 16.10
CA MET A 662 -11.32 3.81 16.98
C MET A 662 -11.12 2.50 16.21
N ILE A 663 -12.08 2.11 15.36
CA ILE A 663 -11.99 0.90 14.53
C ILE A 663 -10.85 1.02 13.50
N VAL A 664 -10.73 2.14 12.79
CA VAL A 664 -9.66 2.32 11.79
C VAL A 664 -8.29 2.40 12.47
N LEU A 665 -8.14 3.10 13.59
CA LEU A 665 -6.89 3.25 14.32
C LEU A 665 -6.41 1.91 14.91
N THR A 666 -7.31 1.10 15.47
CA THR A 666 -6.95 -0.25 15.97
C THR A 666 -6.52 -1.20 14.85
N ILE A 667 -7.18 -1.16 13.69
CA ILE A 667 -6.75 -1.92 12.48
C ILE A 667 -5.40 -1.41 11.97
N VAL A 668 -5.17 -0.09 11.93
CA VAL A 668 -3.88 0.50 11.56
C VAL A 668 -2.78 0.03 12.51
N VAL A 669 -2.97 0.18 13.83
CA VAL A 669 -2.00 -0.24 14.85
C VAL A 669 -1.73 -1.75 14.80
N SER A 670 -2.76 -2.58 14.59
CA SER A 670 -2.60 -4.03 14.37
C SER A 670 -1.71 -4.32 13.16
N SER A 671 -2.00 -3.72 11.99
CA SER A 671 -1.22 -3.91 10.76
C SER A 671 0.25 -3.49 10.90
N PHE A 672 0.51 -2.46 11.71
CA PHE A 672 1.84 -2.00 12.08
C PHE A 672 2.57 -2.98 13.00
N LEU A 673 1.91 -3.39 14.08
CA LEU A 673 2.48 -4.31 15.06
C LEU A 673 2.82 -5.65 14.41
N GLU A 674 1.96 -6.18 13.55
CA GLU A 674 2.21 -7.46 12.89
C GLU A 674 3.37 -7.38 11.90
N ALA A 675 3.42 -6.36 11.04
CA ALA A 675 4.53 -6.16 10.12
C ALA A 675 5.89 -5.91 10.85
N PHE A 676 5.85 -5.34 12.05
CA PHE A 676 7.02 -5.11 12.90
C PHE A 676 7.45 -6.37 13.67
N ARG A 677 6.50 -7.11 14.28
CA ARG A 677 6.71 -8.43 14.90
C ARG A 677 7.32 -9.39 13.90
N PHE A 678 6.73 -9.51 12.72
CA PHE A 678 7.21 -10.32 11.62
C PHE A 678 8.68 -10.03 11.30
N ARG A 679 9.07 -8.76 11.11
CA ARG A 679 10.47 -8.43 10.80
C ARG A 679 11.43 -8.65 11.98
N ILE A 680 10.98 -8.57 13.22
CA ILE A 680 11.77 -8.97 14.41
C ILE A 680 11.96 -10.49 14.46
N GLN A 681 10.89 -11.27 14.25
CA GLN A 681 10.93 -12.73 14.26
C GLN A 681 11.81 -13.27 13.12
N TYR A 682 11.61 -12.76 11.90
CA TYR A 682 12.49 -13.01 10.75
C TYR A 682 13.95 -12.77 11.10
N LYS A 683 14.29 -11.59 11.67
CA LYS A 683 15.68 -11.26 12.03
C LYS A 683 16.23 -12.08 13.21
N LYS A 684 15.37 -12.72 14.00
CA LYS A 684 15.78 -13.67 15.05
C LYS A 684 16.08 -15.05 14.46
N SER A 685 15.40 -15.45 13.37
CA SER A 685 15.57 -16.77 12.73
C SER A 685 16.61 -16.81 11.60
N THR A 686 16.90 -15.69 10.92
CA THR A 686 17.90 -15.66 9.82
C THR A 686 19.24 -15.08 10.24
N THR A 687 20.34 -15.78 9.95
CA THR A 687 21.70 -15.23 10.03
C THR A 687 21.93 -14.19 8.93
N LYS A 688 22.92 -13.30 9.09
CA LYS A 688 23.38 -12.42 8.00
C LYS A 688 23.65 -13.18 6.70
N ARG A 689 24.35 -14.31 6.77
CA ARG A 689 24.67 -15.15 5.60
C ARG A 689 23.41 -15.66 4.90
N ASP A 690 22.36 -15.98 5.66
CA ASP A 690 21.07 -16.47 5.13
C ASP A 690 20.20 -15.33 4.57
N GLU A 691 20.44 -14.09 5.01
CA GLU A 691 19.88 -12.87 4.42
C GLU A 691 20.65 -12.49 3.14
N GLU A 692 21.98 -12.60 3.14
CA GLU A 692 22.86 -12.33 2.01
C GLU A 692 22.61 -13.31 0.86
N LYS A 693 22.58 -14.63 1.13
CA LYS A 693 22.21 -15.68 0.16
C LYS A 693 20.76 -15.56 -0.35
N MET A 694 19.82 -15.08 0.47
CA MET A 694 18.43 -14.86 0.00
C MET A 694 18.33 -13.66 -0.95
N LEU A 695 19.25 -12.68 -0.83
CA LEU A 695 19.22 -11.45 -1.62
C LEU A 695 20.11 -11.49 -2.87
N HIS A 696 21.07 -12.42 -2.94
CA HIS A 696 22.03 -12.56 -4.03
C HIS A 696 22.08 -14.01 -4.50
N GLU A 697 21.68 -14.24 -5.76
CA GLU A 697 21.79 -15.54 -6.43
C GLU A 697 23.06 -15.56 -7.28
N GLU A 698 23.85 -16.63 -7.20
CA GLU A 698 25.08 -16.79 -7.97
C GLU A 698 24.82 -17.71 -9.17
N VAL A 699 24.87 -17.16 -10.38
CA VAL A 699 24.74 -17.91 -11.64
C VAL A 699 26.10 -17.92 -12.35
N GLU A 700 26.66 -19.11 -12.49
CA GLU A 700 27.78 -19.36 -13.39
C GLU A 700 27.22 -19.50 -14.81
N LEU A 701 27.82 -18.81 -15.78
CA LEU A 701 27.51 -18.96 -17.20
C LEU A 701 28.78 -19.41 -17.93
N LYS A 702 28.67 -20.51 -18.68
CA LYS A 702 29.71 -21.11 -19.51
C LYS A 702 29.42 -20.86 -20.99
N TYR A 703 30.47 -20.73 -21.79
CA TYR A 703 30.33 -20.50 -23.24
C TYR A 703 29.62 -21.65 -23.96
N ASP A 704 29.90 -22.90 -23.56
CA ASP A 704 29.26 -24.09 -24.14
C ASP A 704 27.76 -24.15 -23.82
N GLU A 705 27.37 -23.77 -22.59
CA GLU A 705 25.96 -23.65 -22.19
C GLU A 705 25.25 -22.52 -22.93
N LEU A 706 25.93 -21.40 -23.20
CA LEU A 706 25.40 -20.30 -23.99
C LEU A 706 25.05 -20.75 -25.42
N GLN A 707 25.88 -21.59 -26.04
CA GLN A 707 25.64 -22.14 -27.38
C GLN A 707 24.49 -23.19 -27.42
N LEU A 708 24.19 -23.84 -26.30
CA LEU A 708 23.01 -24.72 -26.17
C LEU A 708 21.71 -23.92 -25.99
N ILE A 709 21.77 -22.76 -25.31
CA ILE A 709 20.62 -21.90 -25.02
C ILE A 709 20.27 -21.01 -26.23
N VAL A 710 21.27 -20.34 -26.81
CA VAL A 710 21.10 -19.37 -27.90
C VAL A 710 21.49 -20.05 -29.22
N GLN A 711 20.50 -20.28 -30.09
CA GLN A 711 20.71 -20.92 -31.39
C GLN A 711 21.07 -19.93 -32.50
N ASP A 712 20.81 -18.62 -32.30
CA ASP A 712 21.06 -17.56 -33.27
C ASP A 712 22.47 -16.95 -33.10
N PHE A 713 23.35 -17.17 -34.10
CA PHE A 713 24.77 -16.78 -34.07
C PHE A 713 25.00 -15.27 -33.81
N GLN A 714 24.15 -14.40 -34.36
CA GLN A 714 24.27 -12.95 -34.19
C GLN A 714 24.07 -12.50 -32.72
N LEU A 715 23.20 -13.19 -31.96
CA LEU A 715 22.99 -12.89 -30.54
C LEU A 715 24.19 -13.37 -29.70
N ILE A 716 24.76 -14.53 -30.03
CA ILE A 716 26.02 -15.00 -29.42
C ILE A 716 27.13 -13.96 -29.64
N GLU A 717 27.28 -13.43 -30.85
CA GLU A 717 28.33 -12.46 -31.18
C GLU A 717 28.15 -11.11 -30.45
N GLN A 718 26.91 -10.65 -30.22
CA GLN A 718 26.65 -9.48 -29.36
C GLN A 718 27.04 -9.73 -27.90
N ILE A 719 26.82 -10.95 -27.37
CA ILE A 719 27.14 -11.32 -25.98
C ILE A 719 28.66 -11.59 -25.81
N ARG A 720 29.35 -12.00 -26.88
CA ARG A 720 30.79 -12.34 -26.91
C ARG A 720 31.71 -11.22 -26.42
N GLY A 721 31.29 -9.96 -26.51
CA GLY A 721 32.03 -8.82 -25.94
C GLY A 721 32.04 -8.74 -24.41
N ILE A 722 31.26 -9.58 -23.72
CA ILE A 722 31.06 -9.56 -22.25
C ILE A 722 31.60 -10.82 -21.57
N ILE A 723 31.70 -11.94 -22.29
CA ILE A 723 32.12 -13.26 -21.74
C ILE A 723 33.37 -13.72 -22.50
N PRO A 724 34.55 -13.85 -21.85
CA PRO A 724 35.75 -14.34 -22.50
C PRO A 724 35.61 -15.81 -22.91
N VAL A 725 36.10 -16.15 -24.11
CA VAL A 725 36.14 -17.54 -24.59
C VAL A 725 37.06 -18.36 -23.68
N ASN A 726 36.64 -19.59 -23.34
CA ASN A 726 37.30 -20.54 -22.43
C ASN A 726 37.36 -20.16 -20.93
N THR A 727 36.59 -19.16 -20.46
CA THR A 727 36.37 -18.97 -19.01
C THR A 727 34.89 -19.02 -18.66
N SER A 728 34.57 -19.47 -17.43
CA SER A 728 33.23 -19.31 -16.88
C SER A 728 33.11 -17.98 -16.14
N SER A 729 32.01 -17.27 -16.37
CA SER A 729 31.74 -15.96 -15.79
C SER A 729 30.68 -16.10 -14.70
N LEU A 730 31.02 -15.77 -13.46
CA LEU A 730 30.05 -15.71 -12.36
C LEU A 730 29.34 -14.36 -12.32
N PHE A 731 28.02 -14.39 -12.41
CA PHE A 731 27.14 -13.25 -12.24
C PHE A 731 26.36 -13.35 -10.93
N ILE A 732 26.19 -12.20 -10.28
CA ILE A 732 25.43 -12.07 -9.03
C ILE A 732 24.11 -11.36 -9.34
N GLY A 733 23.02 -12.12 -9.25
CA GLY A 733 21.65 -11.64 -9.35
C GLY A 733 21.19 -11.10 -8.02
N SER A 734 21.17 -9.77 -7.88
CA SER A 734 20.70 -9.08 -6.67
C SER A 734 19.19 -8.81 -6.74
N ARG A 735 18.44 -8.97 -5.63
CA ARG A 735 17.01 -8.63 -5.55
C ARG A 735 16.71 -7.54 -4.49
N PRO A 736 15.78 -6.61 -4.76
CA PRO A 736 15.34 -5.63 -3.77
C PRO A 736 14.60 -6.27 -2.59
N ARG A 737 14.77 -5.71 -1.38
CA ARG A 737 14.08 -6.13 -0.15
C ARG A 737 12.61 -5.69 -0.17
N THR A 738 11.72 -6.50 -0.76
CA THR A 738 10.26 -6.24 -0.80
C THR A 738 9.49 -7.00 0.29
N ARG A 739 8.26 -6.55 0.60
CA ARG A 739 7.36 -7.27 1.54
C ARG A 739 7.01 -8.67 1.03
N GLU A 740 6.78 -8.81 -0.28
CA GLU A 740 6.36 -10.07 -0.92
C GLU A 740 7.44 -11.16 -0.81
N VAL A 741 8.70 -10.82 -1.07
CA VAL A 741 9.86 -11.72 -0.92
C VAL A 741 9.96 -12.27 0.51
N LEU A 742 9.63 -11.45 1.52
CA LEU A 742 9.60 -11.87 2.92
C LEU A 742 8.36 -12.71 3.25
N GLN A 743 7.17 -12.34 2.76
CA GLN A 743 5.93 -13.11 2.97
C GLN A 743 5.99 -14.51 2.35
N ARG A 744 6.61 -14.68 1.17
CA ARG A 744 6.82 -16.00 0.53
C ARG A 744 7.64 -16.96 1.39
N ARG A 745 8.61 -16.46 2.17
CA ARG A 745 9.41 -17.27 3.11
C ARG A 745 8.70 -17.54 4.43
N MET A 746 7.73 -16.71 4.82
CA MET A 746 6.87 -16.94 6.00
C MET A 746 5.89 -18.08 5.74
N TYR A 747 5.09 -17.97 4.68
CA TYR A 747 4.04 -18.93 4.34
C TYR A 747 4.57 -20.12 3.53
N ILE A 748 5.86 -20.47 3.62
CA ILE A 748 6.49 -21.41 2.67
C ILE A 748 5.87 -22.81 2.72
N HIS A 749 5.48 -23.29 3.90
CA HIS A 749 4.77 -24.57 4.06
C HIS A 749 3.32 -24.49 3.55
N GLU A 750 2.60 -23.42 3.90
CA GLU A 750 1.21 -23.17 3.45
C GLU A 750 1.14 -22.99 1.92
N ILE A 751 2.16 -22.41 1.30
CA ILE A 751 2.26 -22.27 -0.17
C ILE A 751 2.25 -23.63 -0.87
N PHE A 752 2.89 -24.66 -0.32
CA PHE A 752 2.84 -26.01 -0.92
C PHE A 752 1.43 -26.60 -0.86
N GLU A 753 0.73 -26.43 0.25
CA GLU A 753 -0.68 -26.83 0.42
C GLU A 753 -1.60 -26.06 -0.56
N TRP A 754 -1.42 -24.75 -0.70
CA TRP A 754 -2.19 -23.94 -1.66
C TRP A 754 -1.88 -24.29 -3.12
N LEU A 755 -0.65 -24.71 -3.42
CA LEU A 755 -0.26 -25.15 -4.77
C LEU A 755 -0.85 -26.52 -5.12
N SER A 756 -0.95 -27.45 -4.17
CA SER A 756 -1.57 -28.76 -4.37
C SER A 756 -3.10 -28.65 -4.44
N GLU A 757 -3.73 -27.86 -3.58
CA GLU A 757 -5.16 -27.49 -3.65
C GLU A 757 -5.51 -26.84 -5.01
N ALA A 758 -4.65 -25.95 -5.51
CA ALA A 758 -4.86 -25.37 -6.83
C ALA A 758 -4.65 -26.39 -7.96
N LYS A 759 -3.66 -27.31 -7.87
CA LYS A 759 -3.47 -28.39 -8.86
C LYS A 759 -4.63 -29.40 -8.84
N SER A 760 -5.32 -29.63 -7.71
CA SER A 760 -6.53 -30.48 -7.67
C SER A 760 -7.77 -29.77 -8.20
N GLN A 761 -8.00 -28.50 -7.83
CA GLN A 761 -9.10 -27.68 -8.38
C GLN A 761 -8.98 -27.47 -9.90
N GLU A 762 -7.76 -27.36 -10.43
CA GLU A 762 -7.53 -27.30 -11.88
C GLU A 762 -7.94 -28.62 -12.56
N ARG A 763 -7.58 -29.78 -12.00
CA ARG A 763 -7.96 -31.11 -12.52
C ARG A 763 -9.47 -31.35 -12.52
N THR A 764 -10.21 -30.88 -11.51
CA THR A 764 -11.67 -31.05 -11.46
C THR A 764 -12.44 -30.13 -12.41
N ASN A 765 -11.82 -29.05 -12.88
CA ASN A 765 -12.46 -28.09 -13.79
C ASN A 765 -12.18 -28.37 -15.27
N THR A 766 -11.16 -29.16 -15.59
CA THR A 766 -11.03 -29.79 -16.92
C THR A 766 -11.96 -30.99 -17.01
N PRO A 767 -13.03 -30.97 -17.83
CA PRO A 767 -13.84 -32.18 -18.06
C PRO A 767 -12.98 -33.25 -18.75
N SER A 768 -13.10 -34.49 -18.29
CA SER A 768 -12.33 -35.63 -18.80
C SER A 768 -12.84 -36.11 -20.16
N ALA A 769 -12.52 -35.37 -21.22
CA ALA A 769 -12.41 -35.95 -22.55
C ALA A 769 -11.13 -36.81 -22.60
N ILE A 770 -11.18 -37.95 -23.30
CA ILE A 770 -10.20 -39.05 -23.24
C ILE A 770 -10.27 -39.81 -21.89
N ASN A 771 -11.20 -40.77 -21.81
CA ASN A 771 -11.02 -42.04 -21.10
C ASN A 771 -12.19 -42.99 -21.47
N ASP A 772 -12.11 -43.54 -22.68
CA ASP A 772 -12.83 -44.74 -23.12
C ASP A 772 -12.02 -45.36 -24.28
N ILE A 773 -12.10 -46.70 -24.42
CA ILE A 773 -11.39 -47.57 -25.39
C ILE A 773 -9.93 -47.92 -25.03
N ASP A 774 -9.74 -49.18 -24.61
CA ASP A 774 -8.60 -50.12 -24.78
C ASP A 774 -7.16 -49.74 -24.27
N ASP A 775 -6.33 -50.67 -23.80
CA ASP A 775 -6.51 -52.07 -23.35
C ASP A 775 -5.43 -52.39 -22.28
N GLY A 776 -5.44 -53.59 -21.69
CA GLY A 776 -4.69 -53.92 -20.49
C GLY A 776 -3.19 -54.27 -20.64
N SER A 777 -2.61 -54.58 -19.47
CA SER A 777 -1.27 -55.16 -19.25
C SER A 777 -0.03 -54.24 -19.39
N ARG A 778 0.37 -53.63 -18.28
CA ARG A 778 1.48 -54.17 -17.45
C ARG A 778 1.57 -53.44 -16.11
N GLY A 779 2.15 -54.08 -15.11
CA GLY A 779 2.40 -53.49 -13.80
C GLY A 779 3.86 -53.09 -13.58
N ASP A 780 4.16 -52.81 -12.31
CA ASP A 780 5.45 -52.51 -11.69
C ASP A 780 5.87 -51.02 -11.62
N ARG A 781 6.32 -50.64 -10.41
CA ARG A 781 7.06 -49.41 -10.03
C ARG A 781 6.34 -48.06 -10.02
N VAL A 782 5.77 -47.75 -8.85
CA VAL A 782 5.86 -46.40 -8.27
C VAL A 782 7.34 -46.04 -8.10
N VAL A 783 7.75 -44.84 -8.50
CA VAL A 783 9.11 -44.28 -8.29
C VAL A 783 9.00 -42.82 -7.85
N ASP A 784 9.81 -42.42 -6.87
CA ASP A 784 9.68 -41.16 -6.13
C ASP A 784 9.98 -39.89 -6.96
N THR A 785 8.94 -39.15 -7.31
CA THR A 785 9.05 -37.80 -7.92
C THR A 785 9.03 -36.65 -6.89
N ASP A 786 8.61 -36.91 -5.64
CA ASP A 786 8.54 -35.91 -4.56
C ASP A 786 9.93 -35.39 -4.13
N SER A 787 11.01 -36.10 -4.49
CA SER A 787 12.40 -35.73 -4.23
C SER A 787 12.85 -34.44 -4.94
N ALA A 788 12.26 -34.10 -6.10
CA ALA A 788 12.62 -32.91 -6.87
C ALA A 788 12.21 -31.60 -6.16
N ILE A 789 11.08 -31.61 -5.43
CA ILE A 789 10.56 -30.43 -4.76
C ILE A 789 11.44 -30.03 -3.57
N LEU A 790 11.98 -31.01 -2.83
CA LEU A 790 12.90 -30.80 -1.71
C LEU A 790 14.08 -29.90 -2.08
N ASN A 791 14.73 -30.18 -3.21
CA ASN A 791 15.93 -29.46 -3.65
C ASN A 791 15.62 -28.00 -4.02
N SER A 792 14.48 -27.71 -4.66
CA SER A 792 14.14 -26.35 -5.10
C SER A 792 14.13 -25.30 -3.97
N VAL A 793 13.77 -25.70 -2.74
CA VAL A 793 13.77 -24.84 -1.54
C VAL A 793 15.03 -25.03 -0.68
N ALA A 794 15.59 -26.25 -0.63
CA ALA A 794 16.84 -26.51 0.10
C ALA A 794 18.09 -25.89 -0.57
N LEU A 795 18.05 -25.58 -1.87
CA LEU A 795 19.17 -25.05 -2.67
C LEU A 795 19.74 -23.71 -2.18
N THR A 796 19.07 -23.01 -1.25
CA THR A 796 19.67 -21.89 -0.51
C THR A 796 20.88 -22.31 0.35
N GLN A 797 21.13 -23.61 0.55
CA GLN A 797 22.37 -24.15 1.11
C GLN A 797 23.30 -24.82 0.08
N ARG A 798 23.75 -24.08 -0.95
CA ARG A 798 25.04 -24.41 -1.59
C ARG A 798 26.16 -24.48 -0.53
N THR A 799 26.84 -25.62 -0.46
CA THR A 799 28.14 -25.80 0.19
C THR A 799 29.26 -25.26 -0.71
N PRO A 800 30.36 -24.75 -0.15
CA PRO A 800 31.50 -24.30 -0.94
C PRO A 800 32.30 -25.50 -1.47
N SER A 801 32.66 -25.48 -2.75
CA SER A 801 33.63 -26.40 -3.34
C SER A 801 35.03 -26.13 -2.77
N THR A 802 35.59 -27.09 -2.03
CA THR A 802 36.96 -27.00 -1.51
C THR A 802 37.97 -27.21 -2.63
N ALA A 803 38.62 -26.13 -3.07
CA ALA A 803 39.70 -26.17 -4.05
C ALA A 803 40.84 -25.20 -3.68
N LEU A 804 42.05 -25.76 -3.59
CA LEU A 804 43.37 -25.11 -3.54
C LEU A 804 43.58 -23.92 -2.58
N SER A 805 44.11 -24.22 -1.40
CA SER A 805 45.00 -23.32 -0.67
C SER A 805 46.47 -23.64 -1.04
N SER A 806 47.05 -22.97 -2.03
CA SER A 806 48.44 -23.22 -2.42
C SER A 806 49.13 -22.06 -3.18
N MET A 807 49.14 -20.86 -2.58
CA MET A 807 50.22 -19.85 -2.64
C MET A 807 49.90 -18.69 -1.69
#